data_AF-A0A952Q2F5-F1
#
_entry.id   AF-A0A952Q2F5-F1
#
_cell.length_a   1.000
_cell.length_b   1.000
_cell.length_c   1.000
_cell.angle_alpha   90.00
_cell.angle_beta   90.00
_cell.angle_gamma   90.00
#
_symmetry.space_group_name_H-M   'P 1'
#
loop_
_entity.id
_entity.type
_entity.pdbx_description
1 polymer ?
#
loop_
_entity_poly.entity_id
_entity_poly.type
_entity_poly.pdbx_seq_one_letter_code
_entity_poly.pdbx_strand_id
1 'polypeptide(L)'
;MKPRTCVPLLALTLIILPILAIVNQGIHVNAQTNTPQPNIIVNTLIDEPRGCPERCTLRSAISTAKANDIIAFQPDLVGTIALAAPLVIDKNLKIIGVGANVLTLDGESRTAILEVRSGTVEISGLSMINAVANSPNHSNGAAIINRGQLTIARCSFANNNANQSGGAIYSQSDITIIESTFFNNTARTSGGAITSAGASKLTIVNSTFAENTASAGGAMALDEQAELTLLNSTVAGNTATTVGGGVANVSFGSANRMSLSSTIVAGNSAPNFPDFAPSNAELLSLGNNLLGNTQNTQGWFASDIQNADPLLAPLGDYGGTTKTRALYRGSPAIKAGYCDGDPKIVTDQRGVVRKNPCDIGAYETDLAGGEILPTSTATPTTTFTPTVTPTHTATATPMPTKTPIPPVGLGTELVSISSGTFKMGTDLQETQRAVQECLERDSGADCRIEYTQDSLPQHEVTISSFYMDIYEVSTKQYVAFLNSLGPNSHRTGCDGMLCIFTLDEQQSSYIKFDGTTYVMANTSYSNYPITFVTWYGANSYCHALGRRLPTEAEWEYAARGVEGRIYPWGNTWDPTKALTDRPQKKMGPVEVNAFTNGATPEGVLNMAGNVAEWVADWYGESYYQQVGAASINPLGPTNGSHKVIRGGSFANLPFFARSVHRMDRSPDEGAYDIGFRCVTDVKS
;
A
#
# COMPACT_ATOMS: atom_id res chain seq x y z
N MET A 1 -40.28 -9.26 -53.88
CA MET A 1 -39.53 -10.38 -53.26
C MET A 1 -38.62 -9.77 -52.22
N LYS A 2 -39.18 -9.57 -51.02
CA LYS A 2 -39.05 -10.39 -49.80
C LYS A 2 -38.04 -9.72 -48.85
N PRO A 3 -38.37 -9.61 -47.55
CA PRO A 3 -38.33 -8.33 -46.87
C PRO A 3 -37.25 -8.26 -45.79
N ARG A 4 -36.92 -7.03 -45.40
CA ARG A 4 -36.29 -6.68 -44.14
C ARG A 4 -37.08 -7.32 -42.99
N THR A 5 -36.47 -8.22 -42.24
CA THR A 5 -36.92 -8.57 -40.89
C THR A 5 -36.14 -7.72 -39.90
N CYS A 6 -36.78 -6.63 -39.51
CA CYS A 6 -36.59 -5.99 -38.22
C CYS A 6 -37.30 -6.83 -37.15
N VAL A 7 -37.02 -6.50 -35.87
CA VAL A 7 -37.74 -6.83 -34.62
C VAL A 7 -37.10 -7.94 -33.73
N PRO A 8 -36.95 -7.74 -32.39
CA PRO A 8 -37.04 -6.51 -31.60
C PRO A 8 -35.84 -6.18 -30.70
N LEU A 9 -35.58 -4.89 -30.66
CA LEU A 9 -35.14 -4.11 -29.52
C LEU A 9 -36.26 -4.10 -28.46
N LEU A 10 -36.37 -5.12 -27.59
CA LEU A 10 -37.25 -5.07 -26.41
C LEU A 10 -36.92 -6.22 -25.44
N ALA A 11 -36.04 -5.99 -24.47
CA ALA A 11 -36.02 -6.61 -23.13
C ALA A 11 -34.69 -6.32 -22.40
N LEU A 12 -34.41 -5.05 -22.05
CA LEU A 12 -33.45 -4.76 -20.97
C LEU A 12 -33.61 -3.34 -20.39
N THR A 13 -34.84 -2.90 -20.15
CA THR A 13 -35.12 -1.59 -19.50
C THR A 13 -35.83 -1.77 -18.16
N LEU A 14 -35.37 -2.73 -17.34
CA LEU A 14 -35.99 -2.97 -16.02
C LEU A 14 -35.05 -3.68 -15.03
N ILE A 15 -33.83 -3.15 -14.79
CA ILE A 15 -32.98 -3.64 -13.68
C ILE A 15 -32.40 -2.53 -12.79
N ILE A 16 -32.52 -1.23 -13.12
CA ILE A 16 -31.66 -0.21 -12.46
C ILE A 16 -32.46 1.00 -11.92
N LEU A 17 -33.46 0.73 -11.07
CA LEU A 17 -34.23 1.77 -10.40
C LEU A 17 -33.71 2.27 -9.02
N PRO A 18 -32.58 1.80 -8.44
CA PRO A 18 -31.98 2.50 -7.29
C PRO A 18 -30.73 3.35 -7.61
N ILE A 19 -30.07 3.21 -8.78
CA ILE A 19 -28.74 3.83 -8.98
C ILE A 19 -28.81 5.34 -9.31
N LEU A 20 -29.98 5.86 -9.71
CA LEU A 20 -30.13 7.24 -10.17
C LEU A 20 -29.98 8.30 -9.04
N ALA A 21 -30.03 7.91 -7.76
CA ALA A 21 -30.01 8.86 -6.64
C ALA A 21 -28.61 9.16 -6.06
N ILE A 22 -27.58 8.35 -6.32
CA ILE A 22 -26.29 8.43 -5.59
C ILE A 22 -25.14 8.96 -6.48
N VAL A 23 -25.25 8.87 -7.81
CA VAL A 23 -24.14 9.21 -8.73
C VAL A 23 -24.11 10.70 -9.14
N ASN A 24 -25.12 11.51 -8.77
CA ASN A 24 -25.29 12.86 -9.30
C ASN A 24 -25.02 14.01 -8.31
N GLN A 25 -23.85 14.02 -7.66
CA GLN A 25 -23.34 15.23 -6.98
C GLN A 25 -21.91 15.55 -7.42
N GLY A 26 -21.79 16.06 -8.63
CA GLY A 26 -20.57 16.65 -9.18
C GLY A 26 -20.89 17.92 -9.98
N ILE A 27 -21.35 18.98 -9.31
CA ILE A 27 -21.39 20.36 -9.83
C ILE A 27 -21.07 21.31 -8.68
N HIS A 28 -19.89 21.95 -8.68
CA HIS A 28 -19.63 23.13 -7.85
C HIS A 28 -19.75 24.39 -8.72
N VAL A 29 -20.90 25.10 -8.65
CA VAL A 29 -20.99 26.51 -8.21
C VAL A 29 -22.45 26.83 -7.81
N ASN A 30 -22.65 27.28 -6.56
CA ASN A 30 -23.82 27.96 -5.99
C ASN A 30 -25.23 27.34 -6.12
N ALA A 31 -25.47 26.30 -5.32
CA ALA A 31 -26.72 26.16 -4.59
C ALA A 31 -26.37 25.63 -3.20
N GLN A 32 -26.91 26.23 -2.13
CA GLN A 32 -26.87 25.61 -0.81
C GLN A 32 -27.55 24.25 -0.93
N THR A 33 -26.76 23.17 -1.01
CA THR A 33 -27.28 21.82 -1.03
C THR A 33 -27.81 21.55 0.36
N ASN A 34 -29.14 21.43 0.49
CA ASN A 34 -29.83 20.90 1.66
C ASN A 34 -29.40 19.43 1.87
N THR A 35 -28.17 19.20 2.32
CA THR A 35 -27.80 17.93 2.94
C THR A 35 -28.59 17.84 4.24
N PRO A 36 -29.45 16.81 4.43
CA PRO A 36 -30.22 16.69 5.66
C PRO A 36 -29.25 16.67 6.86
N GLN A 37 -29.50 17.58 7.80
CA GLN A 37 -28.66 17.72 8.99
C GLN A 37 -28.71 16.42 9.81
N PRO A 38 -27.58 15.93 10.31
CA PRO A 38 -27.54 14.70 11.10
C PRO A 38 -28.39 14.87 12.37
N ASN A 39 -29.20 13.86 12.65
CA ASN A 39 -30.05 13.80 13.84
C ASN A 39 -29.21 13.57 15.10
N ILE A 40 -28.09 12.85 14.97
CA ILE A 40 -27.22 12.45 16.08
C ILE A 40 -25.75 12.55 15.65
N ILE A 41 -24.92 13.14 16.50
CA ILE A 41 -23.46 13.24 16.31
C ILE A 41 -22.73 12.35 17.31
N VAL A 42 -21.94 11.40 16.80
CA VAL A 42 -20.98 10.62 17.59
C VAL A 42 -19.71 11.43 17.77
N ASN A 43 -19.25 11.60 19.02
CA ASN A 43 -18.15 12.52 19.36
C ASN A 43 -17.05 11.87 20.22
N THR A 44 -17.02 10.54 20.28
CA THR A 44 -16.04 9.80 21.08
C THR A 44 -15.71 8.47 20.43
N LEU A 45 -14.49 8.00 20.66
CA LEU A 45 -14.00 6.70 20.19
C LEU A 45 -14.39 5.53 21.12
N ILE A 46 -15.03 5.82 22.24
CA ILE A 46 -15.39 4.82 23.26
C ILE A 46 -16.64 4.03 22.82
N ASP A 47 -16.64 2.71 23.06
CA ASP A 47 -17.81 1.85 22.89
C ASP A 47 -18.47 1.50 24.23
N GLU A 48 -19.41 2.35 24.70
CA GLU A 48 -20.18 2.12 25.93
C GLU A 48 -21.67 2.48 25.76
N PRO A 49 -22.61 1.77 26.44
CA PRO A 49 -24.05 2.03 26.36
C PRO A 49 -24.51 3.03 27.45
N ARG A 50 -24.21 4.34 27.28
CA ARG A 50 -24.59 5.38 28.27
C ARG A 50 -25.59 6.43 27.77
N GLY A 51 -26.11 6.31 26.54
CA GLY A 51 -26.99 7.32 25.93
C GLY A 51 -26.21 8.52 25.37
N CYS A 52 -26.91 9.50 24.77
CA CYS A 52 -26.29 10.67 24.11
C CYS A 52 -26.61 12.04 24.75
N PRO A 53 -26.21 12.33 26.01
CA PRO A 53 -26.37 13.67 26.60
C PRO A 53 -25.13 14.58 26.48
N GLU A 54 -23.89 14.04 26.52
CA GLU A 54 -22.62 14.82 26.40
C GLU A 54 -21.51 14.07 25.64
N ARG A 55 -21.35 12.76 25.89
CA ARG A 55 -20.46 11.86 25.14
C ARG A 55 -21.29 10.80 24.43
N CYS A 56 -21.54 10.98 23.14
CA CYS A 56 -22.37 10.09 22.35
C CYS A 56 -21.48 9.08 21.63
N THR A 57 -21.54 7.82 22.08
CA THR A 57 -20.88 6.67 21.43
C THR A 57 -21.69 6.20 20.22
N LEU A 58 -21.06 5.52 19.25
CA LEU A 58 -21.80 4.95 18.10
C LEU A 58 -22.90 3.98 18.56
N ARG A 59 -22.62 3.14 19.56
CA ARG A 59 -23.61 2.22 20.15
C ARG A 59 -24.81 2.95 20.73
N SER A 60 -24.56 4.01 21.50
CA SER A 60 -25.64 4.82 22.08
C SER A 60 -26.42 5.58 21.02
N ALA A 61 -25.75 6.06 19.97
CA ALA A 61 -26.38 6.73 18.84
C ALA A 61 -27.36 5.80 18.11
N ILE A 62 -26.93 4.58 17.75
CA ILE A 62 -27.78 3.58 17.09
C ILE A 62 -28.99 3.18 17.96
N SER A 63 -28.76 3.02 19.27
CA SER A 63 -29.84 2.71 20.22
C SER A 63 -30.85 3.83 20.35
N THR A 64 -30.41 5.09 20.32
CA THR A 64 -31.26 6.28 20.49
C THR A 64 -31.99 6.67 19.21
N ALA A 65 -31.38 6.37 18.05
CA ALA A 65 -31.92 6.70 16.74
C ALA A 65 -33.32 6.11 16.51
N LYS A 66 -34.19 6.96 15.97
CA LYS A 66 -35.48 6.60 15.37
C LYS A 66 -35.26 6.13 13.94
N ALA A 67 -36.27 5.47 13.38
CA ALA A 67 -36.24 5.07 11.97
C ALA A 67 -36.09 6.31 11.07
N ASN A 68 -35.18 6.21 10.10
CA ASN A 68 -34.76 7.24 9.15
C ASN A 68 -33.88 8.36 9.73
N ASP A 69 -33.40 8.23 10.97
CA ASP A 69 -32.40 9.17 11.49
C ASP A 69 -31.05 9.02 10.75
N ILE A 70 -30.31 10.13 10.71
CA ILE A 70 -28.95 10.20 10.21
C ILE A 70 -28.00 10.33 11.41
N ILE A 71 -27.10 9.36 11.55
CA ILE A 71 -25.97 9.40 12.47
C ILE A 71 -24.73 9.84 11.70
N ALA A 72 -24.05 10.87 12.18
CA ALA A 72 -22.75 11.27 11.68
C ALA A 72 -21.73 11.31 12.82
N PHE A 73 -20.44 11.42 12.47
CA PHE A 73 -19.37 11.59 13.44
C PHE A 73 -18.90 13.06 13.44
N GLN A 74 -18.38 13.50 14.57
CA GLN A 74 -17.73 14.81 14.67
C GLN A 74 -16.58 14.87 13.64
N PRO A 75 -16.45 15.95 12.83
CA PRO A 75 -15.53 15.97 11.69
C PRO A 75 -14.05 15.68 12.00
N ASP A 76 -13.60 16.01 13.20
CA ASP A 76 -12.23 15.83 13.71
C ASP A 76 -12.06 14.54 14.54
N LEU A 77 -13.08 13.67 14.59
CA LEU A 77 -12.98 12.39 15.28
C LEU A 77 -12.19 11.38 14.44
N VAL A 78 -10.88 11.30 14.71
CA VAL A 78 -9.94 10.40 14.06
C VAL A 78 -9.54 9.27 15.00
N GLY A 79 -9.47 8.04 14.51
CA GLY A 79 -8.94 6.90 15.27
C GLY A 79 -9.81 5.65 15.19
N THR A 80 -9.73 4.83 16.23
CA THR A 80 -10.36 3.50 16.25
C THR A 80 -11.39 3.39 17.37
N ILE A 81 -12.59 2.95 17.03
CA ILE A 81 -13.61 2.48 17.95
C ILE A 81 -13.44 0.97 18.09
N ALA A 82 -12.83 0.54 19.19
CA ALA A 82 -12.73 -0.87 19.55
C ALA A 82 -14.07 -1.37 20.09
N LEU A 83 -14.68 -2.35 19.42
CA LEU A 83 -16.02 -2.82 19.76
C LEU A 83 -16.00 -3.95 20.79
N ALA A 84 -16.85 -3.82 21.81
CA ALA A 84 -17.04 -4.87 22.81
C ALA A 84 -18.02 -5.97 22.35
N ALA A 85 -18.93 -5.64 21.43
CA ALA A 85 -19.96 -6.52 20.90
C ALA A 85 -20.48 -6.00 19.54
N PRO A 86 -21.27 -6.76 18.78
CA PRO A 86 -21.85 -6.27 17.53
C PRO A 86 -22.80 -5.08 17.78
N LEU A 87 -22.85 -4.17 16.81
CA LEU A 87 -23.79 -3.06 16.76
C LEU A 87 -25.05 -3.51 16.00
N VAL A 88 -26.19 -3.58 16.70
CA VAL A 88 -27.44 -4.10 16.12
C VAL A 88 -28.26 -2.95 15.51
N ILE A 89 -28.65 -3.10 14.25
CA ILE A 89 -29.53 -2.17 13.52
C ILE A 89 -30.78 -2.93 13.08
N ASP A 90 -31.95 -2.47 13.52
CA ASP A 90 -33.27 -3.10 13.31
C ASP A 90 -34.30 -2.12 12.72
N LYS A 91 -33.81 -1.03 12.10
CA LYS A 91 -34.59 0.10 11.63
C LYS A 91 -33.90 0.75 10.42
N ASN A 92 -34.65 1.56 9.67
CA ASN A 92 -34.04 2.39 8.63
C ASN A 92 -33.05 3.37 9.27
N LEU A 93 -31.83 3.45 8.76
CA LEU A 93 -30.79 4.27 9.37
C LEU A 93 -29.73 4.66 8.35
N LYS A 94 -29.20 5.88 8.46
CA LYS A 94 -28.02 6.31 7.70
C LYS A 94 -26.87 6.61 8.65
N ILE A 95 -25.70 6.06 8.37
CA ILE A 95 -24.46 6.28 9.13
C ILE A 95 -23.41 6.87 8.19
N ILE A 96 -22.92 8.07 8.52
CA ILE A 96 -21.96 8.83 7.71
C ILE A 96 -20.68 9.00 8.52
N GLY A 97 -19.67 8.19 8.22
CA GLY A 97 -18.31 8.32 8.71
C GLY A 97 -17.58 9.51 8.11
N VAL A 98 -16.47 9.90 8.75
CA VAL A 98 -15.61 11.01 8.32
C VAL A 98 -14.62 10.64 7.21
N GLY A 99 -14.52 9.35 6.87
CA GLY A 99 -13.62 8.82 5.85
C GLY A 99 -13.08 7.45 6.26
N ALA A 100 -13.06 6.48 5.34
CA ALA A 100 -12.58 5.13 5.67
C ALA A 100 -11.08 5.07 5.98
N ASN A 101 -10.30 6.07 5.57
CA ASN A 101 -8.91 6.26 5.96
C ASN A 101 -8.74 7.01 7.30
N VAL A 102 -9.84 7.47 7.93
CA VAL A 102 -9.83 8.34 9.11
C VAL A 102 -10.41 7.66 10.35
N LEU A 103 -11.52 6.93 10.18
CA LEU A 103 -12.25 6.34 11.30
C LEU A 103 -12.48 4.84 11.10
N THR A 104 -12.04 4.08 12.10
CA THR A 104 -12.06 2.61 12.09
C THR A 104 -13.01 2.07 13.15
N LEU A 105 -13.81 1.08 12.78
CA LEU A 105 -14.50 0.16 13.69
C LEU A 105 -13.70 -1.14 13.73
N ASP A 106 -13.19 -1.51 14.89
CA ASP A 106 -12.34 -2.69 15.07
C ASP A 106 -13.05 -3.73 15.93
N GLY A 107 -13.20 -4.95 15.39
CA GLY A 107 -13.73 -6.11 16.12
C GLY A 107 -12.71 -6.74 17.08
N GLU A 108 -11.45 -6.27 17.06
CA GLU A 108 -10.30 -6.68 17.85
C GLU A 108 -10.05 -8.20 17.85
N SER A 109 -10.37 -8.86 16.73
CA SER A 109 -10.35 -10.32 16.58
C SER A 109 -11.24 -11.07 17.58
N ARG A 110 -12.24 -10.39 18.17
CA ARG A 110 -13.09 -10.91 19.25
C ARG A 110 -14.56 -10.90 18.91
N THR A 111 -15.01 -9.99 18.04
CA THR A 111 -16.44 -9.81 17.77
C THR A 111 -16.72 -9.41 16.32
N ALA A 112 -17.99 -9.52 15.93
CA ALA A 112 -18.47 -8.94 14.69
C ALA A 112 -18.77 -7.44 14.87
N ILE A 113 -18.80 -6.69 13.76
CA ILE A 113 -18.96 -5.23 13.82
C ILE A 113 -20.44 -4.83 13.82
N LEU A 114 -21.23 -5.27 12.83
CA LEU A 114 -22.63 -4.87 12.66
C LEU A 114 -23.55 -6.08 12.40
N GLU A 115 -24.75 -6.04 13.00
CA GLU A 115 -25.86 -6.95 12.68
C GLU A 115 -27.06 -6.13 12.19
N VAL A 116 -27.29 -6.12 10.87
CA VAL A 116 -28.46 -5.49 10.26
C VAL A 116 -29.58 -6.53 10.20
N ARG A 117 -30.58 -6.38 11.08
CA ARG A 117 -31.70 -7.32 11.22
C ARG A 117 -32.86 -7.02 10.29
N SER A 118 -33.03 -5.76 9.89
CA SER A 118 -34.14 -5.27 9.06
C SER A 118 -33.89 -3.82 8.63
N GLY A 119 -34.79 -3.29 7.79
CA GLY A 119 -34.79 -1.89 7.36
C GLY A 119 -33.91 -1.61 6.14
N THR A 120 -33.92 -0.34 5.72
CA THR A 120 -33.02 0.20 4.70
C THR A 120 -31.89 0.97 5.40
N VAL A 121 -30.66 0.44 5.28
CA VAL A 121 -29.48 0.96 5.97
C VAL A 121 -28.46 1.46 4.97
N GLU A 122 -27.97 2.68 5.16
CA GLU A 122 -26.87 3.27 4.40
C GLU A 122 -25.67 3.50 5.33
N ILE A 123 -24.49 3.00 4.95
CA ILE A 123 -23.26 3.19 5.70
C ILE A 123 -22.20 3.74 4.74
N SER A 124 -21.52 4.81 5.16
CA SER A 124 -20.46 5.39 4.35
C SER A 124 -19.26 5.87 5.15
N GLY A 125 -18.08 5.91 4.52
CA GLY A 125 -16.90 6.59 5.07
C GLY A 125 -16.32 5.94 6.33
N LEU A 126 -16.40 4.62 6.47
CA LEU A 126 -15.89 3.88 7.63
C LEU A 126 -14.96 2.73 7.19
N SER A 127 -13.94 2.46 8.02
CA SER A 127 -13.15 1.23 7.94
C SER A 127 -13.65 0.22 8.96
N MET A 128 -13.73 -1.05 8.58
CA MET A 128 -14.24 -2.16 9.38
C MET A 128 -13.23 -3.30 9.35
N ILE A 129 -12.55 -3.53 10.47
CA ILE A 129 -11.38 -4.40 10.50
C ILE A 129 -11.41 -5.44 11.62
N ASN A 130 -10.61 -6.50 11.41
CA ASN A 130 -10.30 -7.55 12.37
C ASN A 130 -11.54 -8.15 13.04
N ALA A 131 -12.67 -8.19 12.34
CA ALA A 131 -13.88 -8.78 12.88
C ALA A 131 -13.83 -10.30 12.75
N VAL A 132 -14.43 -11.02 13.71
CA VAL A 132 -14.45 -12.49 13.72
C VAL A 132 -15.86 -13.03 13.94
N ALA A 133 -16.27 -13.99 13.10
CA ALA A 133 -17.49 -14.79 13.27
C ALA A 133 -17.15 -16.27 13.45
N ASN A 134 -16.87 -16.68 14.69
CA ASN A 134 -16.39 -18.02 15.03
C ASN A 134 -17.29 -18.82 15.98
N SER A 135 -18.50 -18.34 16.28
CA SER A 135 -19.42 -19.03 17.19
C SER A 135 -20.42 -19.90 16.42
N PRO A 136 -20.99 -20.95 17.04
CA PRO A 136 -22.01 -21.79 16.41
C PRO A 136 -23.26 -21.01 15.94
N ASN A 137 -23.58 -19.92 16.65
CA ASN A 137 -24.75 -19.09 16.36
C ASN A 137 -24.41 -17.88 15.46
N HIS A 138 -23.13 -17.64 15.20
CA HIS A 138 -22.64 -16.53 14.40
C HIS A 138 -21.31 -16.93 13.75
N SER A 139 -21.45 -17.66 12.64
CA SER A 139 -20.35 -18.23 11.84
C SER A 139 -20.16 -17.53 10.49
N ASN A 140 -21.12 -16.70 10.08
CA ASN A 140 -21.13 -15.97 8.81
C ASN A 140 -20.96 -14.47 9.04
N GLY A 141 -20.40 -13.76 8.06
CA GLY A 141 -20.39 -12.29 8.01
C GLY A 141 -19.64 -11.66 9.18
N ALA A 142 -18.31 -11.71 9.18
CA ALA A 142 -17.56 -11.27 10.36
C ALA A 142 -17.66 -9.76 10.60
N ALA A 143 -17.57 -8.91 9.57
CA ALA A 143 -17.84 -7.49 9.73
C ALA A 143 -19.34 -7.20 9.79
N ILE A 144 -20.12 -7.70 8.83
CA ILE A 144 -21.56 -7.43 8.74
C ILE A 144 -22.34 -8.72 8.47
N ILE A 145 -23.34 -8.99 9.31
CA ILE A 145 -24.48 -9.85 8.93
C ILE A 145 -25.63 -8.96 8.48
N ASN A 146 -26.16 -9.21 7.28
CA ASN A 146 -27.25 -8.42 6.73
C ASN A 146 -28.51 -9.24 6.41
N ARG A 147 -29.65 -8.75 6.92
CA ARG A 147 -31.02 -9.21 6.64
C ARG A 147 -31.96 -8.06 6.24
N GLY A 148 -31.41 -6.87 6.00
CA GLY A 148 -32.12 -5.68 5.50
C GLY A 148 -31.59 -5.25 4.13
N GLN A 149 -32.15 -4.18 3.56
CA GLN A 149 -31.54 -3.55 2.38
C GLN A 149 -30.33 -2.73 2.82
N LEU A 150 -29.16 -3.00 2.24
CA LEU A 150 -27.91 -2.38 2.68
C LEU A 150 -27.20 -1.65 1.54
N THR A 151 -26.85 -0.39 1.75
CA THR A 151 -25.92 0.35 0.88
C THR A 151 -24.65 0.67 1.63
N ILE A 152 -23.51 0.30 1.06
CA ILE A 152 -22.17 0.59 1.53
C ILE A 152 -21.49 1.52 0.52
N ALA A 153 -21.01 2.67 0.96
CA ALA A 153 -20.34 3.62 0.07
C ALA A 153 -19.04 4.15 0.67
N ARG A 154 -17.93 4.11 -0.07
CA ARG A 154 -16.63 4.65 0.39
C ARG A 154 -16.17 4.04 1.72
N CYS A 155 -16.36 2.73 1.88
CA CYS A 155 -15.96 1.99 3.06
C CYS A 155 -14.78 1.05 2.77
N SER A 156 -14.07 0.65 3.82
CA SER A 156 -13.00 -0.34 3.74
C SER A 156 -13.28 -1.53 4.67
N PHE A 157 -13.06 -2.75 4.18
CA PHE A 157 -13.21 -3.99 4.94
C PHE A 157 -11.91 -4.77 4.88
N ALA A 158 -11.22 -4.90 6.02
CA ALA A 158 -9.90 -5.52 6.07
C ALA A 158 -9.77 -6.59 7.16
N ASN A 159 -9.08 -7.68 6.86
CA ASN A 159 -8.70 -8.70 7.86
C ASN A 159 -9.89 -9.33 8.61
N ASN A 160 -11.08 -9.34 8.01
CA ASN A 160 -12.26 -9.93 8.65
C ASN A 160 -12.30 -11.44 8.38
N ASN A 161 -12.66 -12.24 9.39
CA ASN A 161 -12.55 -13.70 9.35
C ASN A 161 -13.83 -14.40 9.81
N ALA A 162 -14.51 -15.07 8.87
CA ALA A 162 -15.72 -15.86 9.14
C ALA A 162 -15.42 -17.37 9.09
N ASN A 163 -15.96 -18.11 10.05
CA ASN A 163 -15.79 -19.56 10.15
C ASN A 163 -16.62 -20.34 9.10
N GLN A 164 -17.60 -19.71 8.48
CA GLN A 164 -18.37 -20.23 7.35
C GLN A 164 -18.24 -19.29 6.15
N SER A 165 -19.24 -18.46 5.87
CA SER A 165 -19.35 -17.70 4.63
C SER A 165 -19.30 -16.19 4.85
N GLY A 166 -18.79 -15.46 3.86
CA GLY A 166 -18.75 -14.00 3.88
C GLY A 166 -17.73 -13.48 4.90
N GLY A 167 -16.45 -13.56 4.58
CA GLY A 167 -15.38 -13.21 5.53
C GLY A 167 -15.51 -11.79 6.06
N ALA A 168 -15.97 -10.84 5.24
CA ALA A 168 -16.44 -9.54 5.69
C ALA A 168 -17.98 -9.51 5.83
N ILE A 169 -18.72 -9.78 4.75
CA ILE A 169 -20.18 -9.59 4.73
C ILE A 169 -20.89 -10.89 4.34
N TYR A 170 -21.90 -11.25 5.11
CA TYR A 170 -22.90 -12.24 4.72
C TYR A 170 -24.26 -11.57 4.62
N SER A 171 -24.87 -11.61 3.43
CA SER A 171 -26.14 -10.94 3.15
C SER A 171 -27.21 -11.92 2.69
N GLN A 172 -28.40 -11.81 3.28
CA GLN A 172 -29.62 -12.53 2.85
C GLN A 172 -30.64 -11.57 2.22
N SER A 173 -30.20 -10.40 1.79
CA SER A 173 -31.03 -9.32 1.24
C SER A 173 -30.20 -8.45 0.30
N ASP A 174 -30.88 -7.58 -0.46
CA ASP A 174 -30.23 -6.74 -1.46
C ASP A 174 -29.14 -5.86 -0.84
N ILE A 175 -27.99 -5.84 -1.51
CA ILE A 175 -26.82 -5.09 -1.09
C ILE A 175 -26.22 -4.33 -2.27
N THR A 176 -25.93 -3.05 -2.06
CA THR A 176 -25.25 -2.18 -3.02
C THR A 176 -23.93 -1.71 -2.43
N ILE A 177 -22.83 -1.95 -3.13
CA ILE A 177 -21.47 -1.56 -2.75
C ILE A 177 -20.96 -0.54 -3.76
N ILE A 178 -20.53 0.62 -3.28
CA ILE A 178 -20.07 1.74 -4.11
C ILE A 178 -18.72 2.23 -3.60
N GLU A 179 -17.75 2.42 -4.49
CA GLU A 179 -16.47 3.10 -4.19
C GLU A 179 -15.73 2.51 -2.97
N SER A 180 -15.86 1.20 -2.75
CA SER A 180 -15.39 0.54 -1.51
C SER A 180 -14.30 -0.49 -1.79
N THR A 181 -13.53 -0.82 -0.75
CA THR A 181 -12.46 -1.82 -0.84
C THR A 181 -12.68 -2.97 0.15
N PHE A 182 -12.54 -4.20 -0.35
CA PHE A 182 -12.53 -5.41 0.46
C PHE A 182 -11.19 -6.11 0.27
N PHE A 183 -10.39 -6.22 1.33
CA PHE A 183 -9.11 -6.90 1.25
C PHE A 183 -8.71 -7.75 2.44
N ASN A 184 -7.94 -8.80 2.15
CA ASN A 184 -7.46 -9.75 3.15
C ASN A 184 -8.57 -10.32 4.06
N ASN A 185 -9.79 -10.44 3.54
CA ASN A 185 -10.89 -11.07 4.27
C ASN A 185 -10.91 -12.57 3.99
N THR A 186 -11.24 -13.37 5.01
CA THR A 186 -11.16 -14.83 4.95
C THR A 186 -12.48 -15.48 5.36
N ALA A 187 -12.90 -16.48 4.60
CA ALA A 187 -14.03 -17.35 4.92
C ALA A 187 -13.62 -18.82 4.76
N ARG A 188 -14.16 -19.76 5.55
CA ARG A 188 -13.82 -21.18 5.35
C ARG A 188 -14.59 -21.84 4.21
N THR A 189 -15.82 -21.41 3.95
CA THR A 189 -16.69 -22.05 2.95
C THR A 189 -16.78 -21.21 1.69
N SER A 190 -17.42 -20.05 1.75
CA SER A 190 -17.77 -19.30 0.55
C SER A 190 -17.56 -17.81 0.74
N GLY A 191 -17.08 -17.11 -0.30
CA GLY A 191 -17.02 -15.65 -0.34
C GLY A 191 -16.05 -15.07 0.70
N GLY A 192 -14.77 -14.97 0.35
CA GLY A 192 -13.76 -14.48 1.29
C GLY A 192 -14.03 -13.04 1.73
N ALA A 193 -14.56 -12.21 0.84
CA ALA A 193 -15.13 -10.91 1.21
C ALA A 193 -16.64 -11.00 1.46
N ILE A 194 -17.42 -11.37 0.44
CA ILE A 194 -18.88 -11.28 0.48
C ILE A 194 -19.52 -12.61 0.09
N THR A 195 -20.52 -13.04 0.85
CA THR A 195 -21.50 -14.02 0.36
C THR A 195 -22.88 -13.39 0.31
N SER A 196 -23.55 -13.50 -0.84
CA SER A 196 -24.94 -13.12 -1.03
C SER A 196 -25.80 -14.37 -1.17
N ALA A 197 -26.89 -14.44 -0.40
CA ALA A 197 -27.81 -15.59 -0.33
C ALA A 197 -29.28 -15.13 -0.36
N GLY A 198 -30.24 -16.05 -0.35
CA GLY A 198 -31.67 -15.77 -0.26
C GLY A 198 -32.28 -15.00 -1.43
N ALA A 199 -31.93 -15.33 -2.68
CA ALA A 199 -32.39 -14.65 -3.89
C ALA A 199 -32.15 -13.13 -3.89
N SER A 200 -31.09 -12.69 -3.20
CA SER A 200 -30.70 -11.28 -3.09
C SER A 200 -29.98 -10.78 -4.34
N LYS A 201 -30.00 -9.46 -4.52
CA LYS A 201 -29.20 -8.76 -5.53
C LYS A 201 -27.96 -8.13 -4.90
N LEU A 202 -26.78 -8.57 -5.34
CA LEU A 202 -25.50 -7.95 -5.04
C LEU A 202 -25.10 -7.03 -6.20
N THR A 203 -25.15 -5.72 -5.98
CA THR A 203 -24.70 -4.71 -6.95
C THR A 203 -23.41 -4.07 -6.46
N ILE A 204 -22.40 -4.04 -7.32
CA ILE A 204 -21.08 -3.50 -7.00
C ILE A 204 -20.67 -2.53 -8.09
N VAL A 205 -20.31 -1.31 -7.69
CA VAL A 205 -19.93 -0.22 -8.57
C VAL A 205 -18.63 0.41 -8.09
N ASN A 206 -17.68 0.67 -8.99
CA ASN A 206 -16.44 1.38 -8.67
C ASN A 206 -15.67 0.81 -7.47
N SER A 207 -15.72 -0.51 -7.26
CA SER A 207 -15.20 -1.12 -6.02
C SER A 207 -14.04 -2.07 -6.29
N THR A 208 -13.19 -2.28 -5.29
CA THR A 208 -11.99 -3.13 -5.40
C THR A 208 -12.03 -4.29 -4.42
N PHE A 209 -11.84 -5.51 -4.92
CA PHE A 209 -11.77 -6.74 -4.14
C PHE A 209 -10.41 -7.39 -4.38
N ALA A 210 -9.59 -7.49 -3.34
CA ALA A 210 -8.24 -7.99 -3.48
C ALA A 210 -7.79 -8.83 -2.29
N GLU A 211 -6.97 -9.86 -2.53
CA GLU A 211 -6.32 -10.64 -1.47
C GLU A 211 -7.31 -11.34 -0.51
N ASN A 212 -8.57 -11.51 -0.93
CA ASN A 212 -9.55 -12.24 -0.14
C ASN A 212 -9.43 -13.75 -0.39
N THR A 213 -9.72 -14.55 0.63
CA THR A 213 -9.52 -16.01 0.59
C THR A 213 -10.76 -16.77 1.05
N ALA A 214 -11.16 -17.79 0.29
CA ALA A 214 -12.21 -18.73 0.70
C ALA A 214 -12.00 -20.15 0.15
N SER A 215 -12.91 -21.08 0.46
CA SER A 215 -12.95 -22.37 -0.26
C SER A 215 -13.53 -22.20 -1.65
N ALA A 216 -14.68 -21.54 -1.80
CA ALA A 216 -15.27 -21.15 -3.08
C ALA A 216 -15.51 -19.63 -3.12
N GLY A 217 -15.20 -18.98 -4.24
CA GLY A 217 -15.42 -17.53 -4.35
C GLY A 217 -14.45 -16.75 -3.48
N GLY A 218 -13.18 -16.68 -3.87
CA GLY A 218 -12.13 -16.06 -3.05
C GLY A 218 -12.48 -14.63 -2.66
N ALA A 219 -13.05 -13.83 -3.57
CA ALA A 219 -13.71 -12.57 -3.21
C ALA A 219 -15.18 -12.78 -2.87
N MET A 220 -15.97 -13.30 -3.81
CA MET A 220 -17.42 -13.28 -3.75
C MET A 220 -18.03 -14.64 -3.99
N ALA A 221 -19.10 -14.96 -3.26
CA ALA A 221 -19.92 -16.12 -3.52
C ALA A 221 -21.41 -15.78 -3.61
N LEU A 222 -22.10 -16.43 -4.54
CA LEU A 222 -23.56 -16.38 -4.70
C LEU A 222 -24.15 -17.72 -4.30
N ASP A 223 -25.11 -17.68 -3.40
CA ASP A 223 -25.84 -18.84 -2.91
C ASP A 223 -27.35 -18.60 -3.02
N GLU A 224 -28.14 -19.67 -2.96
CA GLU A 224 -29.60 -19.62 -2.90
C GLU A 224 -30.25 -18.65 -3.91
N GLN A 225 -29.87 -18.71 -5.19
CA GLN A 225 -30.42 -17.88 -6.27
C GLN A 225 -30.02 -16.40 -6.25
N ALA A 226 -28.99 -16.02 -5.49
CA ALA A 226 -28.50 -14.65 -5.52
C ALA A 226 -27.96 -14.24 -6.91
N GLU A 227 -28.20 -12.98 -7.29
CA GLU A 227 -27.76 -12.36 -8.53
C GLU A 227 -26.59 -11.40 -8.27
N LEU A 228 -25.71 -11.26 -9.25
CA LEU A 228 -24.57 -10.34 -9.19
C LEU A 228 -24.60 -9.35 -10.36
N THR A 229 -24.33 -8.08 -10.04
CA THR A 229 -24.03 -7.03 -11.02
C THR A 229 -22.71 -6.36 -10.64
N LEU A 230 -21.70 -6.48 -11.51
CA LEU A 230 -20.39 -5.82 -11.38
C LEU A 230 -20.23 -4.74 -12.43
N LEU A 231 -20.10 -3.49 -12.01
CA LEU A 231 -19.90 -2.35 -12.90
C LEU A 231 -18.61 -1.63 -12.52
N ASN A 232 -17.75 -1.39 -13.51
CA ASN A 232 -16.58 -0.53 -13.34
C ASN A 232 -15.74 -0.89 -12.10
N SER A 233 -15.57 -2.18 -11.83
CA SER A 233 -14.97 -2.67 -10.59
C SER A 233 -13.75 -3.54 -10.87
N THR A 234 -12.92 -3.76 -9.85
CA THR A 234 -11.70 -4.57 -9.97
C THR A 234 -11.73 -5.71 -8.95
N VAL A 235 -11.70 -6.95 -9.42
CA VAL A 235 -11.66 -8.18 -8.62
C VAL A 235 -10.37 -8.92 -8.96
N ALA A 236 -9.32 -8.72 -8.17
CA ALA A 236 -7.99 -9.22 -8.52
C ALA A 236 -7.13 -9.63 -7.32
N GLY A 237 -6.37 -10.71 -7.48
CA GLY A 237 -5.49 -11.24 -6.43
C GLY A 237 -6.23 -12.02 -5.34
N ASN A 238 -7.44 -12.54 -5.61
CA ASN A 238 -8.22 -13.32 -4.65
C ASN A 238 -7.98 -14.82 -4.84
N THR A 239 -8.09 -15.60 -3.77
CA THR A 239 -7.73 -17.02 -3.76
C THR A 239 -8.90 -17.89 -3.28
N ALA A 240 -9.21 -18.95 -4.03
CA ALA A 240 -10.12 -20.00 -3.61
C ALA A 240 -9.42 -21.36 -3.60
N THR A 241 -9.68 -22.20 -2.60
CA THR A 241 -9.06 -23.54 -2.54
C THR A 241 -9.78 -24.58 -3.40
N THR A 242 -10.98 -24.28 -3.92
CA THR A 242 -11.77 -25.21 -4.76
C THR A 242 -12.12 -24.62 -6.12
N VAL A 243 -12.95 -23.57 -6.15
CA VAL A 243 -13.47 -22.95 -7.38
C VAL A 243 -13.68 -21.45 -7.24
N GLY A 244 -13.55 -20.70 -8.33
CA GLY A 244 -13.91 -19.28 -8.37
C GLY A 244 -13.00 -18.43 -7.50
N GLY A 245 -11.71 -18.33 -7.84
CA GLY A 245 -10.76 -17.49 -7.10
C GLY A 245 -11.26 -16.05 -6.96
N GLY A 246 -11.86 -15.48 -8.02
CA GLY A 246 -12.60 -14.23 -7.95
C GLY A 246 -14.02 -14.44 -7.42
N VAL A 247 -14.89 -14.98 -8.28
CA VAL A 247 -16.32 -15.15 -8.01
C VAL A 247 -16.74 -16.60 -8.18
N ALA A 248 -17.55 -17.11 -7.26
CA ALA A 248 -18.20 -18.41 -7.40
C ALA A 248 -19.70 -18.31 -7.22
N ASN A 249 -20.45 -18.96 -8.10
CA ASN A 249 -21.80 -19.38 -7.77
C ASN A 249 -21.73 -20.77 -7.14
N VAL A 250 -22.27 -20.92 -5.94
CA VAL A 250 -22.35 -22.19 -5.21
C VAL A 250 -23.77 -22.74 -5.16
N SER A 251 -24.74 -22.05 -5.76
CA SER A 251 -26.12 -22.51 -5.90
C SER A 251 -26.18 -23.69 -6.87
N PHE A 252 -26.53 -24.88 -6.39
CA PHE A 252 -26.72 -26.05 -7.24
C PHE A 252 -28.13 -26.03 -7.88
N GLY A 253 -28.21 -26.16 -9.21
CA GLY A 253 -29.45 -26.41 -9.95
C GLY A 253 -30.36 -25.20 -10.21
N SER A 254 -29.91 -23.97 -9.92
CA SER A 254 -30.65 -22.73 -10.23
C SER A 254 -29.88 -21.85 -11.21
N ALA A 255 -30.58 -21.21 -12.16
CA ALA A 255 -30.00 -20.29 -13.12
C ALA A 255 -29.80 -18.91 -12.47
N ASN A 256 -28.69 -18.74 -11.75
CA ASN A 256 -28.34 -17.44 -11.19
C ASN A 256 -27.81 -16.54 -12.32
N ARG A 257 -28.04 -15.24 -12.20
CA ARG A 257 -27.57 -14.26 -13.19
C ARG A 257 -26.36 -13.52 -12.63
N MET A 258 -25.27 -13.56 -13.39
CA MET A 258 -24.10 -12.73 -13.13
C MET A 258 -23.93 -11.80 -14.32
N SER A 259 -23.97 -10.50 -14.09
CA SER A 259 -23.76 -9.48 -15.11
C SER A 259 -22.53 -8.64 -14.81
N LEU A 260 -21.76 -8.33 -15.85
CA LEU A 260 -20.58 -7.49 -15.72
C LEU A 260 -20.42 -6.54 -16.90
N SER A 261 -20.03 -5.30 -16.59
CA SER A 261 -19.66 -4.29 -17.59
C SER A 261 -18.45 -3.52 -17.10
N SER A 262 -17.52 -3.21 -18.02
CA SER A 262 -16.37 -2.36 -17.73
C SER A 262 -15.57 -2.81 -16.51
N THR A 263 -15.55 -4.12 -16.21
CA THR A 263 -15.00 -4.68 -14.96
C THR A 263 -13.77 -5.53 -15.24
N ILE A 264 -12.79 -5.46 -14.33
CA ILE A 264 -11.62 -6.34 -14.33
C ILE A 264 -11.86 -7.49 -13.37
N VAL A 265 -11.74 -8.72 -13.86
CA VAL A 265 -11.67 -9.93 -13.03
C VAL A 265 -10.48 -10.76 -13.50
N ALA A 266 -9.35 -10.65 -12.83
CA ALA A 266 -8.09 -11.22 -13.29
C ALA A 266 -7.08 -11.39 -12.16
N GLY A 267 -6.07 -12.23 -12.36
CA GLY A 267 -5.02 -12.49 -11.36
C GLY A 267 -5.55 -13.18 -10.10
N ASN A 268 -6.72 -13.83 -10.19
CA ASN A 268 -7.27 -14.64 -9.12
C ASN A 268 -6.78 -16.10 -9.24
N SER A 269 -6.78 -16.85 -8.15
CA SER A 269 -6.23 -18.21 -8.09
C SER A 269 -7.25 -19.21 -7.54
N ALA A 270 -7.45 -20.32 -8.26
CA ALA A 270 -8.17 -21.50 -7.79
C ALA A 270 -7.79 -22.73 -8.63
N PRO A 271 -7.95 -23.97 -8.12
CA PRO A 271 -7.69 -25.17 -8.91
C PRO A 271 -8.56 -25.29 -10.17
N ASN A 272 -9.80 -24.82 -10.10
CA ASN A 272 -10.70 -24.74 -11.25
C ASN A 272 -11.38 -23.37 -11.27
N PHE A 273 -11.63 -22.84 -12.45
CA PHE A 273 -12.34 -21.57 -12.63
C PHE A 273 -11.70 -20.40 -11.83
N PRO A 274 -10.46 -19.98 -12.10
CA PRO A 274 -9.76 -19.00 -11.27
C PRO A 274 -10.48 -17.65 -11.15
N ASP A 275 -11.11 -17.15 -12.21
CA ASP A 275 -11.83 -15.87 -12.18
C ASP A 275 -13.33 -16.03 -11.87
N PHE A 276 -14.02 -16.92 -12.59
CA PHE A 276 -15.46 -17.15 -12.44
C PHE A 276 -15.83 -18.62 -12.46
N ALA A 277 -16.46 -19.10 -11.38
CA ALA A 277 -17.08 -20.42 -11.32
C ALA A 277 -18.62 -20.30 -11.42
N PRO A 278 -19.24 -20.49 -12.59
CA PRO A 278 -20.66 -20.20 -12.76
C PRO A 278 -21.61 -21.26 -12.20
N SER A 279 -21.20 -22.52 -11.99
CA SER A 279 -22.06 -23.62 -11.48
C SER A 279 -23.50 -23.62 -12.04
N ASN A 280 -23.64 -23.51 -13.37
CA ASN A 280 -24.90 -23.36 -14.14
C ASN A 280 -25.55 -21.96 -14.19
N ALA A 281 -24.89 -20.92 -13.67
CA ALA A 281 -25.30 -19.53 -13.86
C ALA A 281 -25.17 -19.10 -15.33
N GLU A 282 -26.09 -18.25 -15.78
CA GLU A 282 -25.92 -17.47 -17.00
C GLU A 282 -24.98 -16.31 -16.68
N LEU A 283 -23.75 -16.42 -17.17
CA LEU A 283 -22.81 -15.31 -17.17
C LEU A 283 -23.13 -14.40 -18.36
N LEU A 284 -23.67 -13.22 -18.08
CA LEU A 284 -24.03 -12.22 -19.07
C LEU A 284 -22.97 -11.12 -19.07
N SER A 285 -22.08 -11.15 -20.05
CA SER A 285 -21.27 -9.97 -20.32
C SER A 285 -22.11 -8.88 -20.96
N LEU A 286 -22.01 -7.66 -20.42
CA LEU A 286 -22.53 -6.43 -21.02
C LEU A 286 -21.45 -5.68 -21.82
N GLY A 287 -20.29 -6.31 -22.01
CA GLY A 287 -19.17 -5.80 -22.81
C GLY A 287 -18.14 -5.00 -22.01
N ASN A 288 -16.99 -4.80 -22.68
CA ASN A 288 -15.88 -3.98 -22.22
C ASN A 288 -15.25 -4.45 -20.91
N ASN A 289 -15.31 -5.75 -20.61
CA ASN A 289 -14.64 -6.34 -19.45
C ASN A 289 -13.22 -6.77 -19.77
N LEU A 290 -12.39 -6.96 -18.74
CA LEU A 290 -11.08 -7.59 -18.85
C LEU A 290 -10.99 -8.80 -17.92
N LEU A 291 -10.79 -9.97 -18.52
CA LEU A 291 -10.78 -11.26 -17.85
C LEU A 291 -9.39 -11.88 -17.94
N GLY A 292 -8.82 -12.27 -16.80
CA GLY A 292 -7.50 -12.89 -16.73
C GLY A 292 -7.50 -14.33 -17.27
N ASN A 293 -8.61 -15.05 -17.07
CA ASN A 293 -8.79 -16.43 -17.45
C ASN A 293 -10.27 -16.72 -17.72
N THR A 294 -10.60 -17.05 -18.96
CA THR A 294 -11.97 -17.42 -19.38
C THR A 294 -12.18 -18.93 -19.53
N GLN A 295 -11.25 -19.76 -19.04
CA GLN A 295 -11.33 -21.21 -19.14
C GLN A 295 -12.67 -21.72 -18.60
N ASN A 296 -13.36 -22.53 -19.41
CA ASN A 296 -14.66 -23.14 -19.09
C ASN A 296 -15.79 -22.14 -18.80
N THR A 297 -15.65 -20.88 -19.22
CA THR A 297 -16.72 -19.87 -19.22
C THR A 297 -17.10 -19.52 -20.66
N GLN A 298 -18.35 -19.10 -20.87
CA GLN A 298 -18.92 -18.73 -22.17
C GLN A 298 -19.82 -17.50 -21.99
N GLY A 299 -20.27 -16.88 -23.10
CA GLY A 299 -21.18 -15.72 -23.03
C GLY A 299 -20.49 -14.36 -23.05
N TRP A 300 -19.21 -14.32 -23.42
CA TRP A 300 -18.42 -13.10 -23.55
C TRP A 300 -18.76 -12.32 -24.82
N PHE A 301 -18.84 -11.00 -24.70
CA PHE A 301 -19.07 -10.06 -25.79
C PHE A 301 -17.79 -9.82 -26.59
N ALA A 302 -17.94 -9.37 -27.85
CA ALA A 302 -16.80 -9.06 -28.72
C ALA A 302 -15.92 -7.91 -28.19
N SER A 303 -16.47 -7.03 -27.34
CA SER A 303 -15.73 -5.95 -26.70
C SER A 303 -15.00 -6.37 -25.42
N ASP A 304 -15.13 -7.63 -24.98
CA ASP A 304 -14.39 -8.12 -23.82
C ASP A 304 -12.97 -8.53 -24.19
N ILE A 305 -12.02 -8.17 -23.33
CA ILE A 305 -10.63 -8.59 -23.39
C ILE A 305 -10.52 -9.87 -22.55
N GLN A 306 -10.20 -10.99 -23.19
CA GLN A 306 -10.17 -12.31 -22.56
C GLN A 306 -8.74 -12.86 -22.47
N ASN A 307 -8.44 -13.56 -21.38
CA ASN A 307 -7.15 -14.21 -21.14
C ASN A 307 -5.96 -13.24 -21.19
N ALA A 308 -6.14 -12.05 -20.61
CA ALA A 308 -5.14 -10.99 -20.62
C ALA A 308 -4.78 -10.57 -19.19
N ASP A 309 -3.50 -10.26 -18.99
CA ASP A 309 -3.06 -9.59 -17.77
C ASP A 309 -3.54 -8.13 -17.79
N PRO A 310 -4.33 -7.68 -16.82
CA PRO A 310 -4.76 -6.28 -16.74
C PRO A 310 -3.61 -5.32 -16.41
N LEU A 311 -2.41 -5.81 -16.06
CA LEU A 311 -1.27 -5.01 -15.62
C LEU A 311 -1.67 -4.07 -14.48
N LEU A 312 -2.18 -4.67 -13.40
CA LEU A 312 -2.59 -3.97 -12.20
C LEU A 312 -1.42 -3.74 -11.26
N ALA A 313 -1.37 -2.55 -10.67
CA ALA A 313 -0.54 -2.31 -9.50
C ALA A 313 -1.04 -3.11 -8.28
N PRO A 314 -0.19 -3.33 -7.25
CA PRO A 314 -0.61 -3.86 -5.96
C PRO A 314 -1.80 -3.09 -5.37
N LEU A 315 -2.56 -3.70 -4.46
CA LEU A 315 -3.60 -2.96 -3.76
C LEU A 315 -2.94 -1.86 -2.91
N GLY A 316 -3.36 -0.62 -3.09
CA GLY A 316 -2.69 0.52 -2.49
C GLY A 316 -3.59 1.76 -2.41
N ASP A 317 -3.08 2.80 -1.76
CA ASP A 317 -3.71 4.11 -1.83
C ASP A 317 -3.23 4.81 -3.10
N TYR A 318 -4.16 5.12 -4.00
CA TYR A 318 -3.88 5.82 -5.26
C TYR A 318 -4.74 7.08 -5.36
N GLY A 319 -5.13 7.65 -4.22
CA GLY A 319 -6.09 8.73 -4.08
C GLY A 319 -7.49 8.25 -3.68
N GLY A 320 -8.33 9.16 -3.18
CA GLY A 320 -9.65 8.83 -2.64
C GLY A 320 -9.61 8.41 -1.17
N THR A 321 -10.73 7.91 -0.65
CA THR A 321 -10.87 7.50 0.76
C THR A 321 -10.67 5.99 0.98
N THR A 322 -10.49 5.23 -0.08
CA THR A 322 -10.46 3.75 -0.12
C THR A 322 -9.36 3.27 -1.07
N LYS A 323 -8.76 2.10 -0.81
CA LYS A 323 -7.63 1.57 -1.59
C LYS A 323 -8.09 0.98 -2.94
N THR A 324 -7.43 1.34 -4.03
CA THR A 324 -7.68 0.80 -5.38
C THR A 324 -6.53 -0.08 -5.88
N ARG A 325 -6.65 -0.60 -7.11
CA ARG A 325 -5.50 -1.10 -7.91
C ARG A 325 -5.38 -0.23 -9.16
N ALA A 326 -4.31 0.56 -9.26
CA ALA A 326 -4.04 1.40 -10.42
C ALA A 326 -3.68 0.55 -11.67
N LEU A 327 -3.83 1.14 -12.86
CA LEU A 327 -3.44 0.51 -14.12
C LEU A 327 -2.02 0.94 -14.50
N TYR A 328 -1.13 -0.03 -14.77
CA TYR A 328 0.18 0.27 -15.35
C TYR A 328 0.05 0.73 -16.81
N ARG A 329 1.07 1.46 -17.29
CA ARG A 329 1.18 1.84 -18.70
C ARG A 329 1.16 0.58 -19.57
N GLY A 330 0.43 0.65 -20.69
CA GLY A 330 0.27 -0.48 -21.61
C GLY A 330 -0.78 -1.50 -21.14
N SER A 331 -1.45 -1.26 -20.01
CA SER A 331 -2.59 -2.06 -19.58
C SER A 331 -3.64 -2.13 -20.68
N PRO A 332 -4.16 -3.34 -21.01
CA PRO A 332 -5.26 -3.48 -21.96
C PRO A 332 -6.55 -2.81 -21.48
N ALA A 333 -6.67 -2.50 -20.19
CA ALA A 333 -7.84 -1.84 -19.61
C ALA A 333 -7.92 -0.35 -19.94
N ILE A 334 -6.81 0.28 -20.34
CA ILE A 334 -6.77 1.73 -20.61
C ILE A 334 -7.57 2.04 -21.87
N LYS A 335 -8.53 2.95 -21.76
CA LYS A 335 -9.45 3.39 -22.82
C LYS A 335 -10.25 2.26 -23.46
N ALA A 336 -10.46 1.17 -22.74
CA ALA A 336 -11.21 0.01 -23.22
C ALA A 336 -12.57 -0.18 -22.53
N GLY A 337 -12.94 0.70 -21.60
CA GLY A 337 -14.20 0.69 -20.86
C GLY A 337 -15.33 1.47 -21.53
N TYR A 338 -16.55 1.22 -21.06
CA TYR A 338 -17.75 1.98 -21.39
C TYR A 338 -18.46 2.48 -20.12
N CYS A 339 -18.54 3.80 -19.95
CA CYS A 339 -19.06 4.45 -18.73
C CYS A 339 -20.28 5.35 -18.97
N ASP A 340 -20.69 5.49 -20.23
CA ASP A 340 -21.91 6.19 -20.64
C ASP A 340 -23.14 5.24 -20.66
N GLY A 341 -23.07 4.12 -19.94
CA GLY A 341 -24.17 3.19 -19.77
C GLY A 341 -25.30 3.76 -18.90
N ASP A 342 -26.30 2.92 -18.63
CA ASP A 342 -27.30 3.17 -17.59
C ASP A 342 -26.98 2.21 -16.42
N PRO A 343 -26.60 2.71 -15.23
CA PRO A 343 -26.42 4.13 -14.89
C PRO A 343 -25.12 4.68 -15.49
N LYS A 344 -25.10 5.98 -15.77
CA LYS A 344 -23.88 6.65 -16.21
C LYS A 344 -22.92 6.77 -15.02
N ILE A 345 -21.70 6.28 -15.18
CA ILE A 345 -20.66 6.31 -14.14
C ILE A 345 -19.68 7.42 -14.48
N VAL A 346 -19.76 8.52 -13.73
CA VAL A 346 -19.05 9.78 -14.02
C VAL A 346 -17.68 9.86 -13.34
N THR A 347 -17.46 9.11 -12.27
CA THR A 347 -16.20 9.06 -11.52
C THR A 347 -15.72 7.63 -11.33
N ASP A 348 -14.44 7.44 -11.05
CA ASP A 348 -13.87 6.18 -10.57
C ASP A 348 -14.03 6.03 -9.04
N GLN A 349 -13.46 4.98 -8.44
CA GLN A 349 -13.53 4.73 -6.99
C GLN A 349 -13.11 5.93 -6.13
N ARG A 350 -12.19 6.74 -6.64
CA ARG A 350 -11.51 7.80 -5.90
C ARG A 350 -12.25 9.13 -6.02
N GLY A 351 -13.27 9.19 -6.87
CA GLY A 351 -13.92 10.44 -7.28
C GLY A 351 -13.27 11.11 -8.49
N VAL A 352 -12.32 10.46 -9.18
CA VAL A 352 -11.70 11.04 -10.39
C VAL A 352 -12.65 10.90 -11.56
N VAL A 353 -12.86 11.99 -12.31
CA VAL A 353 -13.78 12.01 -13.46
C VAL A 353 -13.32 11.02 -14.53
N ARG A 354 -14.23 10.14 -14.96
CA ARG A 354 -13.98 9.18 -16.03
C ARG A 354 -13.92 9.85 -17.39
N LYS A 355 -12.96 9.42 -18.23
CA LYS A 355 -12.85 9.92 -19.61
C LYS A 355 -13.74 9.10 -20.54
N ASN A 356 -13.79 9.50 -21.80
CA ASN A 356 -14.51 8.77 -22.84
C ASN A 356 -13.58 8.50 -24.05
N PRO A 357 -13.29 7.23 -24.39
CA PRO A 357 -13.61 6.02 -23.62
C PRO A 357 -13.04 6.08 -22.20
N CYS A 358 -13.70 5.42 -21.25
CA CYS A 358 -13.15 5.29 -19.90
C CYS A 358 -12.24 4.06 -19.83
N ASP A 359 -11.56 3.88 -18.71
CA ASP A 359 -10.78 2.69 -18.46
C ASP A 359 -11.65 1.59 -17.82
N ILE A 360 -11.33 0.33 -18.12
CA ILE A 360 -11.97 -0.84 -17.49
C ILE A 360 -11.51 -0.90 -16.03
N GLY A 361 -12.43 -1.21 -15.11
CA GLY A 361 -12.15 -1.41 -13.69
C GLY A 361 -12.46 -0.20 -12.82
N ALA A 362 -12.08 -0.29 -11.54
CA ALA A 362 -12.38 0.71 -10.50
C ALA A 362 -11.57 2.00 -10.56
N TYR A 363 -10.59 2.08 -11.47
CA TYR A 363 -9.59 3.14 -11.54
C TYR A 363 -9.58 3.77 -12.94
N GLU A 364 -9.54 5.10 -13.01
CA GLU A 364 -9.33 5.87 -14.24
C GLU A 364 -7.92 6.49 -14.25
N THR A 365 -7.15 6.22 -15.31
CA THR A 365 -5.80 6.73 -15.48
C THR A 365 -5.74 8.05 -16.26
N ASP A 366 -4.62 8.76 -16.06
CA ASP A 366 -4.25 9.93 -16.84
C ASP A 366 -3.54 9.65 -18.16
N LEU A 367 -3.23 8.37 -18.42
CA LEU A 367 -2.51 7.94 -19.61
C LEU A 367 -3.39 7.92 -20.87
N ALA A 368 -2.83 8.36 -22.00
CA ALA A 368 -3.45 8.19 -23.32
C ALA A 368 -3.23 6.75 -23.83
N GLY A 369 -4.27 6.09 -24.36
CA GLY A 369 -4.17 4.73 -24.90
C GLY A 369 -3.51 4.71 -26.28
N GLY A 370 -2.50 3.84 -26.51
CA GLY A 370 -2.03 3.57 -27.88
C GLY A 370 -0.60 3.08 -28.16
N GLU A 371 0.29 2.78 -27.20
CA GLU A 371 1.66 2.32 -27.54
C GLU A 371 2.04 0.98 -26.86
N ILE A 372 2.69 0.07 -27.62
CA ILE A 372 2.74 -1.40 -27.41
C ILE A 372 4.17 -1.97 -27.20
N LEU A 373 4.25 -3.06 -26.38
CA LEU A 373 5.20 -4.23 -26.28
C LEU A 373 6.45 -4.19 -25.34
N PRO A 374 6.98 -5.36 -24.84
CA PRO A 374 6.41 -6.70 -24.61
C PRO A 374 6.56 -7.25 -23.14
N THR A 375 5.90 -8.41 -22.90
CA THR A 375 5.53 -9.12 -21.65
C THR A 375 6.58 -10.02 -20.98
N SER A 376 6.51 -10.21 -19.65
CA SER A 376 6.93 -11.46 -18.94
C SER A 376 6.37 -11.53 -17.50
N THR A 377 5.32 -12.33 -17.26
CA THR A 377 5.31 -13.60 -16.45
C THR A 377 5.95 -13.56 -15.06
N ALA A 378 5.12 -13.61 -14.01
CA ALA A 378 5.51 -14.14 -12.71
C ALA A 378 4.37 -14.98 -12.08
N THR A 379 4.75 -16.12 -11.49
CA THR A 379 3.90 -17.01 -10.70
C THR A 379 4.22 -16.82 -9.21
N PRO A 380 3.24 -16.74 -8.30
CA PRO A 380 3.46 -16.44 -6.89
C PRO A 380 3.50 -17.71 -6.02
N THR A 381 4.18 -17.67 -4.87
CA THR A 381 4.00 -18.66 -3.79
C THR A 381 4.13 -18.01 -2.41
N THR A 382 2.96 -17.82 -1.79
CA THR A 382 2.52 -17.93 -0.38
C THR A 382 3.48 -17.71 0.80
N THR A 383 3.22 -16.75 1.72
CA THR A 383 2.42 -16.80 2.99
C THR A 383 3.11 -17.58 4.15
N PHE A 384 3.13 -17.23 5.45
CA PHE A 384 2.18 -16.56 6.35
C PHE A 384 2.81 -15.95 7.64
N THR A 385 2.08 -14.94 8.15
CA THR A 385 1.77 -14.50 9.56
C THR A 385 2.84 -14.10 10.61
N PRO A 386 2.64 -12.93 11.25
CA PRO A 386 3.24 -12.53 12.52
C PRO A 386 2.35 -12.84 13.75
N THR A 387 2.96 -12.91 14.93
CA THR A 387 2.29 -13.07 16.24
C THR A 387 2.61 -11.88 17.15
N VAL A 388 1.53 -11.19 17.57
CA VAL A 388 1.23 -10.46 18.82
C VAL A 388 2.30 -9.59 19.50
N THR A 389 1.97 -8.29 19.61
CA THR A 389 2.54 -7.29 20.52
C THR A 389 1.80 -7.26 21.86
N PRO A 390 2.46 -6.97 22.99
CA PRO A 390 1.80 -6.31 24.11
C PRO A 390 2.31 -4.87 24.32
N THR A 391 1.34 -4.03 24.66
CA THR A 391 1.31 -2.60 24.94
C THR A 391 2.24 -2.17 26.09
N HIS A 392 2.84 -0.96 26.00
CA HIS A 392 3.45 -0.27 27.12
C HIS A 392 2.75 1.06 27.44
N THR A 393 2.26 1.17 28.67
CA THR A 393 1.85 2.42 29.35
C THR A 393 3.09 3.03 30.01
N ALA A 394 3.27 4.35 29.83
CA ALA A 394 4.36 5.10 30.43
C ALA A 394 4.22 5.24 31.95
N THR A 395 5.30 5.01 32.69
CA THR A 395 5.50 5.51 34.06
C THR A 395 6.98 5.85 34.22
N ALA A 396 7.26 7.05 34.74
CA ALA A 396 8.60 7.61 34.86
C ALA A 396 9.37 7.11 36.10
N THR A 397 10.71 7.24 36.01
CA THR A 397 11.80 7.16 37.02
C THR A 397 12.39 5.78 37.39
N PRO A 398 13.68 5.68 37.78
CA PRO A 398 14.89 6.45 37.42
C PRO A 398 16.01 5.56 36.81
N MET A 399 16.97 6.20 36.14
CA MET A 399 18.15 5.60 35.49
C MET A 399 19.13 4.95 36.51
N PRO A 400 19.73 3.79 36.22
CA PRO A 400 21.00 3.38 36.82
C PRO A 400 22.15 3.42 35.80
N THR A 401 22.96 4.47 35.92
CA THR A 401 24.43 4.54 35.92
C THR A 401 25.25 3.37 35.34
N LYS A 402 25.67 3.47 34.07
CA LYS A 402 27.06 3.66 33.58
C LYS A 402 27.14 3.31 32.09
N THR A 403 27.17 4.34 31.26
CA THR A 403 27.56 4.25 29.85
C THR A 403 29.03 3.83 29.77
N PRO A 404 29.42 2.82 28.97
CA PRO A 404 30.78 2.76 28.48
C PRO A 404 31.00 4.02 27.63
N ILE A 405 32.00 4.81 27.98
CA ILE A 405 32.51 5.86 27.10
C ILE A 405 32.89 5.16 25.78
N PRO A 406 32.36 5.57 24.62
CA PRO A 406 32.79 4.99 23.34
C PRO A 406 34.31 5.13 23.23
N PRO A 407 35.03 4.08 22.81
CA PRO A 407 36.45 4.19 22.51
C PRO A 407 36.74 5.43 21.66
N VAL A 408 37.69 6.23 22.10
CA VAL A 408 38.17 7.43 21.39
C VAL A 408 38.47 7.05 19.94
N GLY A 409 37.78 7.68 18.99
CA GLY A 409 38.02 7.52 17.55
C GLY A 409 37.03 6.65 16.77
N LEU A 410 35.90 6.23 17.35
CA LEU A 410 34.83 5.55 16.60
C LEU A 410 33.88 6.52 15.88
N GLY A 411 33.42 7.60 16.52
CA GLY A 411 32.40 8.49 15.91
C GLY A 411 32.95 9.40 14.82
N THR A 412 32.18 9.60 13.75
CA THR A 412 32.37 10.69 12.79
C THR A 412 31.88 12.02 13.40
N GLU A 413 32.43 13.14 12.92
CA GLU A 413 31.93 14.48 13.27
C GLU A 413 30.46 14.63 12.84
N LEU A 414 29.68 15.33 13.66
CA LEU A 414 28.24 15.52 13.44
C LEU A 414 27.96 16.93 12.96
N VAL A 415 27.04 17.06 12.02
CA VAL A 415 26.43 18.33 11.64
C VAL A 415 24.98 18.38 12.07
N SER A 416 24.51 19.57 12.45
CA SER A 416 23.11 19.81 12.81
C SER A 416 22.28 19.99 11.55
N ILE A 417 21.22 19.20 11.42
CA ILE A 417 20.18 19.37 10.42
C ILE A 417 18.96 19.97 11.13
N SER A 418 18.58 21.19 10.73
CA SER A 418 17.47 21.92 11.35
C SER A 418 16.14 21.31 10.92
N SER A 419 15.12 21.36 11.78
CA SER A 419 13.78 20.88 11.41
C SER A 419 13.20 21.66 10.23
N GLY A 420 12.44 20.99 9.38
CA GLY A 420 11.72 21.64 8.30
C GLY A 420 10.78 20.70 7.57
N THR A 421 9.96 21.28 6.70
CA THR A 421 9.08 20.55 5.79
C THR A 421 9.67 20.62 4.39
N PHE A 422 9.82 19.47 3.75
CA PHE A 422 10.35 19.38 2.39
C PHE A 422 9.50 18.47 1.51
N LYS A 423 9.76 18.54 0.21
CA LYS A 423 9.14 17.69 -0.79
C LYS A 423 9.97 16.42 -0.96
N MET A 424 9.54 15.36 -0.28
CA MET A 424 10.14 14.02 -0.36
C MET A 424 9.66 13.31 -1.62
N GLY A 425 10.58 12.64 -2.32
CA GLY A 425 10.33 11.96 -3.58
C GLY A 425 10.35 12.87 -4.80
N THR A 426 10.11 12.24 -5.95
CA THR A 426 10.13 12.88 -7.27
C THR A 426 8.72 13.11 -7.79
N ASP A 427 8.57 13.99 -8.77
CA ASP A 427 7.38 14.06 -9.61
C ASP A 427 7.69 13.61 -11.04
N LEU A 428 6.65 13.50 -11.87
CA LEU A 428 6.82 13.03 -13.25
C LEU A 428 7.69 13.98 -14.09
N GLN A 429 7.66 15.28 -13.83
CA GLN A 429 8.44 16.26 -14.59
C GLN A 429 9.93 16.15 -14.26
N GLU A 430 10.26 16.02 -12.97
CA GLU A 430 11.60 15.75 -12.47
C GLU A 430 12.13 14.41 -13.00
N THR A 431 11.31 13.36 -13.00
CA THR A 431 11.64 12.05 -13.57
C THR A 431 11.95 12.12 -15.07
N GLN A 432 11.09 12.78 -15.85
CA GLN A 432 11.28 12.91 -17.30
C GLN A 432 12.57 13.67 -17.62
N ARG A 433 12.86 14.75 -16.88
CA ARG A 433 14.11 15.50 -17.03
C ARG A 433 15.31 14.64 -16.70
N ALA A 434 15.27 13.88 -15.61
CA ALA A 434 16.37 13.01 -15.20
C ALA A 434 16.65 11.91 -16.24
N VAL A 435 15.61 11.32 -16.84
CA VAL A 435 15.76 10.33 -17.92
C VAL A 435 16.38 10.98 -19.16
N GLN A 436 15.90 12.15 -19.59
CA GLN A 436 16.48 12.87 -20.72
C GLN A 436 17.95 13.20 -20.49
N GLU A 437 18.29 13.77 -19.33
CA GLU A 437 19.67 14.08 -18.96
C GLU A 437 20.56 12.83 -18.97
N CYS A 438 20.06 11.70 -18.47
CA CYS A 438 20.81 10.44 -18.53
C CYS A 438 21.04 9.98 -19.98
N LEU A 439 20.01 9.97 -20.82
CA LEU A 439 20.13 9.51 -22.21
C LEU A 439 21.12 10.37 -23.02
N GLU A 440 21.08 11.69 -22.84
CA GLU A 440 21.96 12.65 -23.51
C GLU A 440 23.40 12.57 -23.00
N ARG A 441 23.59 12.56 -21.67
CA ARG A 441 24.91 12.56 -21.05
C ARG A 441 25.62 11.21 -21.17
N ASP A 442 24.88 10.11 -20.99
CA ASP A 442 25.43 8.78 -20.73
C ASP A 442 25.39 7.86 -21.95
N SER A 443 25.30 8.43 -23.16
CA SER A 443 25.38 7.72 -24.45
C SER A 443 24.30 6.65 -24.66
N GLY A 444 23.05 6.94 -24.27
CA GLY A 444 21.94 5.99 -24.38
C GLY A 444 21.99 4.85 -23.37
N ALA A 445 22.55 5.11 -22.18
CA ALA A 445 22.47 4.18 -21.05
C ALA A 445 21.00 3.85 -20.71
N ASP A 446 20.78 2.65 -20.14
CA ASP A 446 19.44 2.20 -19.77
C ASP A 446 18.95 2.94 -18.51
N CYS A 447 18.40 4.14 -18.72
CA CYS A 447 17.77 4.98 -17.71
C CYS A 447 16.31 5.11 -18.05
N ARG A 448 15.44 4.51 -17.24
CA ARG A 448 14.01 4.47 -17.51
C ARG A 448 13.19 5.11 -16.41
N ILE A 449 11.98 5.54 -16.78
CA ILE A 449 11.03 6.17 -15.85
C ILE A 449 10.64 5.20 -14.73
N GLU A 450 10.57 3.90 -15.04
CA GLU A 450 10.21 2.81 -14.13
C GLU A 450 11.14 2.75 -12.91
N TYR A 451 12.42 3.11 -13.08
CA TYR A 451 13.38 3.15 -11.98
C TYR A 451 13.13 4.29 -10.97
N THR A 452 12.18 5.18 -11.25
CA THR A 452 11.78 6.25 -10.32
C THR A 452 10.42 6.02 -9.70
N GLN A 453 9.76 4.92 -10.06
CA GLN A 453 8.35 4.69 -9.73
C GLN A 453 8.12 4.52 -8.23
N ASP A 454 9.09 3.92 -7.55
CA ASP A 454 9.13 3.76 -6.10
C ASP A 454 9.36 5.07 -5.33
N SER A 455 9.77 6.13 -6.04
CA SER A 455 10.06 7.46 -5.52
C SER A 455 8.90 8.44 -5.81
N LEU A 456 7.81 7.96 -6.43
CA LEU A 456 6.57 8.69 -6.71
C LEU A 456 5.47 8.31 -5.68
N PRO A 457 4.57 9.26 -5.33
CA PRO A 457 4.58 10.67 -5.70
C PRO A 457 5.49 11.51 -4.79
N GLN A 458 5.83 12.70 -5.27
CA GLN A 458 6.37 13.75 -4.41
C GLN A 458 5.32 14.18 -3.38
N HIS A 459 5.70 14.24 -2.11
CA HIS A 459 4.80 14.56 -1.00
C HIS A 459 5.51 15.40 0.07
N GLU A 460 4.73 16.06 0.94
CA GLU A 460 5.30 16.86 2.03
C GLU A 460 5.64 15.98 3.23
N VAL A 461 6.85 16.13 3.73
CA VAL A 461 7.32 15.45 4.94
C VAL A 461 7.93 16.48 5.87
N THR A 462 7.58 16.41 7.14
CA THR A 462 8.18 17.26 8.18
C THR A 462 9.19 16.45 8.97
N ILE A 463 10.44 16.91 8.97
CA ILE A 463 11.55 16.31 9.69
C ILE A 463 11.90 17.21 10.89
N SER A 464 11.99 16.60 12.07
CA SER A 464 12.45 17.23 13.29
C SER A 464 13.96 17.44 13.24
N SER A 465 14.50 18.35 14.07
CA SER A 465 15.96 18.58 14.08
C SER A 465 16.69 17.34 14.56
N PHE A 466 17.81 17.01 13.91
CA PHE A 466 18.68 15.89 14.27
C PHE A 466 20.14 16.22 13.92
N TYR A 467 21.07 15.38 14.36
CA TYR A 467 22.47 15.45 13.98
C TYR A 467 22.82 14.29 13.05
N MET A 468 23.60 14.54 12.00
CA MET A 468 24.04 13.54 11.02
C MET A 468 25.56 13.52 10.91
N ASP A 469 26.13 12.33 10.68
CA ASP A 469 27.54 12.19 10.34
C ASP A 469 27.88 12.94 9.04
N ILE A 470 28.96 13.72 9.06
CA ILE A 470 29.39 14.53 7.90
C ILE A 470 29.78 13.68 6.69
N TYR A 471 30.20 12.43 6.89
CA TYR A 471 30.55 11.48 5.83
C TYR A 471 30.30 10.03 6.30
N GLU A 472 30.41 9.08 5.37
CA GLU A 472 30.20 7.65 5.60
C GLU A 472 31.16 7.07 6.65
N VAL A 473 30.75 6.00 7.33
CA VAL A 473 31.63 5.30 8.29
C VAL A 473 32.84 4.72 7.55
N SER A 474 34.05 5.06 8.01
CA SER A 474 35.29 4.57 7.42
C SER A 474 35.64 3.15 7.86
N THR A 475 36.45 2.47 7.05
CA THR A 475 36.96 1.13 7.34
C THR A 475 37.70 1.07 8.68
N LYS A 476 38.53 2.07 9.00
CA LYS A 476 39.25 2.13 10.28
C LYS A 476 38.30 2.17 11.47
N GLN A 477 37.21 2.95 11.37
CA GLN A 477 36.22 3.03 12.44
C GLN A 477 35.50 1.69 12.63
N TYR A 478 35.09 1.04 11.54
CA TYR A 478 34.40 -0.23 11.62
C TYR A 478 35.29 -1.38 12.12
N VAL A 479 36.58 -1.39 11.76
CA VAL A 479 37.57 -2.33 12.33
C VAL A 479 37.70 -2.14 13.84
N ALA A 480 37.74 -0.90 14.33
CA ALA A 480 37.78 -0.62 15.76
C ALA A 480 36.50 -1.10 16.47
N PHE A 481 35.33 -0.97 15.84
CA PHE A 481 34.07 -1.53 16.33
C PHE A 481 34.12 -3.05 16.45
N LEU A 482 34.49 -3.78 15.38
CA LEU A 482 34.55 -5.25 15.44
C LEU A 482 35.55 -5.76 16.48
N ASN A 483 36.69 -5.08 16.62
CA ASN A 483 37.67 -5.39 17.66
C ASN A 483 37.14 -5.12 19.07
N SER A 484 36.26 -4.13 19.25
CA SER A 484 35.59 -3.88 20.54
C SER A 484 34.60 -4.98 20.92
N LEU A 485 34.00 -5.67 19.93
CA LEU A 485 33.14 -6.82 20.15
C LEU A 485 33.92 -8.12 20.43
N GLY A 486 35.19 -8.17 20.03
CA GLY A 486 36.08 -9.32 20.24
C GLY A 486 36.14 -10.32 19.07
N PRO A 487 36.92 -11.41 19.20
CA PRO A 487 37.15 -12.37 18.12
C PRO A 487 35.85 -13.02 17.61
N ASN A 488 35.77 -13.30 16.30
CA ASN A 488 34.61 -13.91 15.61
C ASN A 488 33.28 -13.13 15.66
N SER A 489 33.24 -11.97 16.32
CA SER A 489 32.07 -11.08 16.40
C SER A 489 31.47 -10.68 15.05
N HIS A 490 32.22 -10.65 13.94
CA HIS A 490 31.68 -10.32 12.63
C HIS A 490 30.56 -11.27 12.20
N ARG A 491 30.52 -12.51 12.72
CA ARG A 491 29.52 -13.53 12.37
C ARG A 491 28.19 -13.40 13.12
N THR A 492 28.22 -12.95 14.37
CA THR A 492 27.07 -13.02 15.28
C THR A 492 26.98 -11.86 16.28
N GLY A 493 27.95 -10.95 16.29
CA GLY A 493 28.07 -9.86 17.26
C GLY A 493 27.11 -8.69 17.02
N CYS A 494 26.31 -8.75 15.95
CA CYS A 494 25.33 -7.73 15.58
C CYS A 494 23.93 -8.28 15.83
N ASP A 495 23.55 -8.38 17.12
CA ASP A 495 22.29 -8.95 17.60
C ASP A 495 22.04 -10.41 17.14
N GLY A 496 23.11 -11.21 17.09
CA GLY A 496 23.05 -12.59 16.61
C GLY A 496 23.13 -12.72 15.09
N MET A 497 23.14 -11.60 14.36
CA MET A 497 23.24 -11.55 12.89
C MET A 497 24.68 -11.30 12.43
N LEU A 498 24.94 -11.60 11.16
CA LEU A 498 26.20 -11.30 10.48
C LEU A 498 26.38 -9.79 10.41
N CYS A 499 27.51 -9.27 10.89
CA CYS A 499 27.86 -7.86 10.82
C CYS A 499 28.44 -7.47 9.45
N ILE A 500 29.32 -8.31 8.91
CA ILE A 500 30.09 -8.00 7.69
C ILE A 500 30.70 -9.28 7.11
N PHE A 501 30.89 -9.31 5.80
CA PHE A 501 31.74 -10.29 5.14
C PHE A 501 33.20 -9.82 5.15
N THR A 502 34.10 -10.61 5.74
CA THR A 502 35.54 -10.31 5.76
C THR A 502 36.21 -10.83 4.49
N LEU A 503 37.51 -10.60 4.36
CA LEU A 503 38.33 -11.05 3.24
C LEU A 503 38.27 -12.58 3.05
N ASP A 504 38.04 -13.33 4.13
CA ASP A 504 37.93 -14.79 4.10
C ASP A 504 36.63 -15.25 3.44
N GLU A 505 35.55 -14.47 3.54
CA GLU A 505 34.27 -14.74 2.88
C GLU A 505 34.14 -14.05 1.50
N GLN A 506 34.70 -12.84 1.37
CA GLN A 506 34.58 -11.99 0.18
C GLN A 506 35.94 -11.36 -0.14
N GLN A 507 36.57 -11.80 -1.25
CA GLN A 507 37.96 -11.46 -1.60
C GLN A 507 38.23 -9.96 -1.82
N SER A 508 37.20 -9.14 -2.02
CA SER A 508 37.31 -7.69 -2.18
C SER A 508 36.99 -6.90 -0.91
N SER A 509 36.72 -7.56 0.22
CA SER A 509 36.51 -6.90 1.51
C SER A 509 37.80 -6.24 2.03
N TYR A 510 37.65 -5.09 2.68
CA TYR A 510 38.78 -4.35 3.24
C TYR A 510 39.19 -4.83 4.63
N ILE A 511 38.44 -5.75 5.24
CA ILE A 511 38.70 -6.26 6.58
C ILE A 511 39.13 -7.72 6.50
N LYS A 512 40.26 -8.05 7.11
CA LYS A 512 40.70 -9.42 7.33
C LYS A 512 40.54 -9.78 8.81
N PHE A 513 40.08 -11.00 9.07
CA PHE A 513 40.10 -11.60 10.40
C PHE A 513 41.28 -12.58 10.50
N ASP A 514 42.16 -12.43 11.49
CA ASP A 514 43.34 -13.30 11.65
C ASP A 514 43.10 -14.49 12.59
N GLY A 515 41.85 -14.70 13.01
CA GLY A 515 41.46 -15.68 14.04
C GLY A 515 41.35 -15.08 15.45
N THR A 516 41.95 -13.91 15.69
CA THR A 516 41.93 -13.23 17.00
C THR A 516 41.44 -11.78 16.86
N THR A 517 41.95 -11.04 15.89
CA THR A 517 41.66 -9.61 15.69
C THR A 517 41.25 -9.31 14.26
N TYR A 518 40.59 -8.17 14.08
CA TYR A 518 40.28 -7.61 12.78
C TYR A 518 41.34 -6.58 12.42
N VAL A 519 41.87 -6.70 11.21
CA VAL A 519 42.83 -5.77 10.64
C VAL A 519 42.36 -5.35 9.26
N MET A 520 42.78 -4.18 8.82
CA MET A 520 42.57 -3.78 7.43
C MET A 520 43.44 -4.66 6.53
N ALA A 521 42.85 -5.22 5.47
CA ALA A 521 43.58 -6.00 4.47
C ALA A 521 44.69 -5.16 3.81
N ASN A 522 44.47 -3.85 3.69
CA ASN A 522 45.47 -2.87 3.30
C ASN A 522 45.21 -1.55 4.05
N THR A 523 46.23 -1.00 4.71
CA THR A 523 46.12 0.24 5.50
C THR A 523 45.75 1.46 4.67
N SER A 524 45.97 1.43 3.35
CA SER A 524 45.55 2.49 2.44
C SER A 524 44.02 2.70 2.40
N TYR A 525 43.23 1.72 2.83
CA TYR A 525 41.78 1.80 2.89
C TYR A 525 41.24 2.37 4.21
N SER A 526 42.12 2.84 5.10
CA SER A 526 41.76 3.38 6.42
C SER A 526 40.59 4.36 6.37
N ASN A 527 40.65 5.31 5.44
CA ASN A 527 39.65 6.38 5.30
C ASN A 527 38.64 6.12 4.17
N TYR A 528 38.61 4.92 3.58
CA TYR A 528 37.57 4.55 2.62
C TYR A 528 36.31 4.13 3.36
N PRO A 529 35.11 4.35 2.78
CA PRO A 529 33.86 3.90 3.37
C PRO A 529 33.91 2.39 3.56
N ILE A 530 33.37 1.92 4.67
CA ILE A 530 33.21 0.49 4.88
C ILE A 530 32.19 -0.07 3.89
N THR A 531 32.55 -1.19 3.24
CA THR A 531 31.68 -1.94 2.33
C THR A 531 31.58 -3.39 2.77
N PHE A 532 30.71 -4.19 2.14
CA PHE A 532 30.35 -5.55 2.55
C PHE A 532 29.69 -5.66 3.94
N VAL A 533 29.33 -4.53 4.52
CA VAL A 533 28.59 -4.44 5.77
C VAL A 533 27.12 -4.75 5.52
N THR A 534 26.54 -5.61 6.35
CA THR A 534 25.10 -5.90 6.33
C THR A 534 24.32 -4.76 6.99
N TRP A 535 23.00 -4.75 6.84
CA TRP A 535 22.18 -3.77 7.55
C TRP A 535 22.31 -3.91 9.08
N TYR A 536 22.39 -5.14 9.58
CA TYR A 536 22.57 -5.41 11.02
C TYR A 536 23.91 -4.91 11.54
N GLY A 537 24.98 -5.05 10.74
CA GLY A 537 26.30 -4.51 11.03
C GLY A 537 26.29 -2.98 11.15
N ALA A 538 25.68 -2.33 10.15
CA ALA A 538 25.51 -0.89 10.12
C ALA A 538 24.72 -0.38 11.34
N ASN A 539 23.58 -1.01 11.63
CA ASN A 539 22.73 -0.64 12.76
C ASN A 539 23.43 -0.83 14.12
N SER A 540 24.11 -1.97 14.32
CA SER A 540 24.82 -2.27 15.57
C SER A 540 25.98 -1.31 15.82
N TYR A 541 26.70 -0.93 14.76
CA TYR A 541 27.74 0.10 14.87
C TYR A 541 27.15 1.43 15.34
N CYS A 542 26.05 1.90 14.74
CA CYS A 542 25.45 3.16 15.16
C CYS A 542 24.97 3.10 16.62
N HIS A 543 24.35 1.99 17.04
CA HIS A 543 23.93 1.80 18.43
C HIS A 543 25.09 1.77 19.43
N ALA A 544 26.26 1.21 19.05
CA ALA A 544 27.46 1.22 19.89
C ALA A 544 27.97 2.65 20.19
N LEU A 545 27.62 3.63 19.35
CA LEU A 545 27.92 5.05 19.55
C LEU A 545 26.83 5.79 20.34
N GLY A 546 25.74 5.13 20.72
CA GLY A 546 24.53 5.79 21.21
C GLY A 546 23.79 6.58 20.11
N ARG A 547 23.98 6.18 18.85
CA ARG A 547 23.37 6.76 17.64
C ARG A 547 22.40 5.73 17.03
N ARG A 548 21.85 6.05 15.86
CA ARG A 548 21.00 5.16 15.04
C ARG A 548 21.30 5.37 13.54
N LEU A 549 20.81 4.48 12.69
CA LEU A 549 20.75 4.77 11.25
C LEU A 549 19.74 5.92 10.99
N PRO A 550 19.98 6.77 9.97
CA PRO A 550 18.98 7.74 9.52
C PRO A 550 17.71 7.03 9.07
N THR A 551 16.55 7.66 9.21
CA THR A 551 15.41 7.24 8.41
C THR A 551 15.65 7.59 6.94
N GLU A 552 14.91 6.95 6.04
CA GLU A 552 14.95 7.26 4.62
C GLU A 552 14.64 8.74 4.36
N ALA A 553 13.67 9.28 5.11
CA ALA A 553 13.24 10.66 5.00
C ALA A 553 14.25 11.66 5.58
N GLU A 554 14.91 11.33 6.68
CA GLU A 554 16.01 12.13 7.21
C GLU A 554 17.19 12.18 6.23
N TRP A 555 17.49 11.05 5.60
CA TRP A 555 18.55 10.96 4.60
C TRP A 555 18.21 11.84 3.38
N GLU A 556 16.99 11.73 2.84
CA GLU A 556 16.58 12.56 1.70
C GLU A 556 16.56 14.03 2.07
N TYR A 557 16.04 14.38 3.25
CA TYR A 557 15.97 15.75 3.70
C TYR A 557 17.35 16.39 3.83
N ALA A 558 18.33 15.67 4.38
CA ALA A 558 19.70 16.16 4.46
C ALA A 558 20.30 16.42 3.06
N ALA A 559 20.06 15.55 2.09
CA ALA A 559 20.55 15.73 0.72
C ALA A 559 19.81 16.85 -0.04
N ARG A 560 18.48 16.83 -0.01
CA ARG A 560 17.58 17.61 -0.85
C ARG A 560 17.28 18.99 -0.28
N GLY A 561 17.18 19.10 1.04
CA GLY A 561 16.79 20.31 1.75
C GLY A 561 15.36 20.77 1.43
N VAL A 562 14.96 21.88 2.04
CA VAL A 562 13.66 22.53 1.78
C VAL A 562 13.57 23.10 0.36
N GLU A 563 14.72 23.32 -0.28
CA GLU A 563 14.84 23.86 -1.63
C GLU A 563 14.55 22.83 -2.73
N GLY A 564 14.41 21.54 -2.39
CA GLY A 564 14.06 20.51 -3.37
C GLY A 564 15.19 20.18 -4.34
N ARG A 565 16.44 20.13 -3.87
CA ARG A 565 17.61 19.87 -4.74
C ARG A 565 17.59 18.46 -5.35
N ILE A 566 17.97 18.35 -6.63
CA ILE A 566 18.11 17.05 -7.34
C ILE A 566 19.35 16.28 -6.86
N TYR A 567 20.43 17.01 -6.62
CA TYR A 567 21.69 16.51 -6.06
C TYR A 567 22.03 17.34 -4.81
N PRO A 568 22.88 16.83 -3.90
CA PRO A 568 23.20 17.51 -2.64
C PRO A 568 23.60 18.99 -2.78
N TRP A 569 24.30 19.33 -3.87
CA TRP A 569 24.81 20.66 -4.17
C TRP A 569 23.91 21.52 -5.07
N GLY A 570 22.81 20.99 -5.62
CA GLY A 570 21.92 21.72 -6.52
C GLY A 570 21.24 20.88 -7.59
N ASN A 571 20.76 21.52 -8.66
CA ASN A 571 19.86 20.91 -9.64
C ASN A 571 20.54 20.47 -10.94
N THR A 572 21.86 20.61 -11.04
CA THR A 572 22.64 20.27 -12.24
C THR A 572 23.75 19.31 -11.86
N TRP A 573 23.85 18.21 -12.62
CA TRP A 573 24.89 17.22 -12.45
C TRP A 573 26.28 17.84 -12.70
N ASP A 574 27.23 17.51 -11.83
CA ASP A 574 28.63 17.89 -11.95
C ASP A 574 29.52 16.68 -11.61
N PRO A 575 30.23 16.09 -12.59
CA PRO A 575 31.06 14.90 -12.36
C PRO A 575 32.28 15.17 -11.46
N THR A 576 32.56 16.43 -11.11
CA THR A 576 33.63 16.79 -10.17
C THR A 576 33.17 16.82 -8.71
N LYS A 577 31.89 16.54 -8.45
CA LYS A 577 31.25 16.66 -7.12
C LYS A 577 30.76 15.33 -6.54
N ALA A 578 30.83 14.24 -7.29
CA ALA A 578 30.42 12.92 -6.84
C ALA A 578 31.20 11.83 -7.58
N LEU A 579 31.29 10.66 -6.96
CA LEU A 579 31.88 9.47 -7.57
C LEU A 579 30.79 8.51 -8.03
N THR A 580 30.59 8.42 -9.34
CA THR A 580 29.67 7.47 -10.00
C THR A 580 30.42 6.72 -11.10
N ASP A 581 29.73 5.87 -11.85
CA ASP A 581 30.32 5.14 -12.98
C ASP A 581 30.58 6.02 -14.23
N ARG A 582 30.23 7.32 -14.18
CA ARG A 582 30.42 8.33 -15.23
C ARG A 582 31.22 9.52 -14.70
N PRO A 583 32.06 10.16 -15.54
CA PRO A 583 32.22 9.96 -16.98
C PRO A 583 33.09 8.75 -17.35
N GLN A 584 33.73 8.12 -16.37
CA GLN A 584 34.53 6.91 -16.57
C GLN A 584 34.20 5.91 -15.49
N LYS A 585 34.02 4.64 -15.87
CA LYS A 585 33.77 3.56 -14.92
C LYS A 585 34.90 3.50 -13.89
N LYS A 586 34.56 3.69 -12.63
CA LYS A 586 35.49 3.58 -11.49
C LYS A 586 35.37 2.18 -10.88
N MET A 587 36.48 1.67 -10.35
CA MET A 587 36.56 0.29 -9.83
C MET A 587 36.40 0.20 -8.30
N GLY A 588 36.06 1.30 -7.62
CA GLY A 588 35.92 1.33 -6.17
C GLY A 588 35.62 2.72 -5.63
N PRO A 589 35.30 2.81 -4.33
CA PRO A 589 35.08 4.07 -3.64
C PRO A 589 36.39 4.85 -3.43
N VAL A 590 36.28 6.08 -2.93
CA VAL A 590 37.40 6.92 -2.51
C VAL A 590 37.27 7.28 -1.02
N GLU A 591 38.17 8.13 -0.50
CA GLU A 591 38.12 8.56 0.90
C GLU A 591 36.82 9.28 1.23
N VAL A 592 36.30 9.02 2.43
CA VAL A 592 35.03 9.59 2.92
C VAL A 592 35.03 11.11 3.01
N ASN A 593 36.20 11.76 2.98
CA ASN A 593 36.35 13.22 2.97
C ASN A 593 36.54 13.82 1.55
N ALA A 594 36.39 13.01 0.50
CA ALA A 594 36.47 13.48 -0.88
C ALA A 594 35.27 14.36 -1.26
N PHE A 595 35.36 15.01 -2.44
CA PHE A 595 34.28 15.81 -3.04
C PHE A 595 33.70 16.89 -2.12
N THR A 596 34.56 17.68 -1.46
CA THR A 596 34.12 18.78 -0.58
C THR A 596 33.25 19.83 -1.28
N ASN A 597 33.38 19.98 -2.60
CA ASN A 597 32.55 20.82 -3.47
C ASN A 597 31.17 20.21 -3.80
N GLY A 598 30.95 18.94 -3.48
CA GLY A 598 29.69 18.21 -3.58
C GLY A 598 28.91 18.13 -2.26
N ALA A 599 29.32 18.87 -1.24
CA ALA A 599 28.62 18.93 0.04
C ALA A 599 27.19 19.49 -0.09
N THR A 600 26.32 19.09 0.83
CA THR A 600 25.07 19.83 1.11
C THR A 600 25.41 21.23 1.68
N PRO A 601 24.46 22.19 1.70
CA PRO A 601 24.68 23.49 2.36
C PRO A 601 25.09 23.38 3.83
N GLU A 602 24.64 22.35 4.53
CA GLU A 602 25.00 22.04 5.91
C GLU A 602 26.42 21.46 6.01
N GLY A 603 26.96 20.89 4.92
CA GLY A 603 28.32 20.35 4.87
C GLY A 603 28.41 18.83 4.83
N VAL A 604 27.29 18.12 4.60
CA VAL A 604 27.28 16.66 4.49
C VAL A 604 27.89 16.24 3.16
N LEU A 605 28.94 15.43 3.19
CA LEU A 605 29.68 14.95 2.02
C LEU A 605 29.14 13.62 1.50
N ASN A 606 29.40 13.37 0.21
CA ASN A 606 29.13 12.11 -0.50
C ASN A 606 27.69 11.57 -0.40
N MET A 607 26.70 12.43 -0.18
CA MET A 607 25.28 12.03 -0.26
C MET A 607 24.86 11.64 -1.70
N ALA A 608 25.73 11.78 -2.69
CA ALA A 608 25.54 11.30 -4.05
C ALA A 608 26.81 10.56 -4.51
N GLY A 609 26.68 9.27 -4.83
CA GLY A 609 27.78 8.42 -5.24
C GLY A 609 28.67 7.97 -4.08
N ASN A 610 29.92 7.62 -4.42
CA ASN A 610 30.85 6.91 -3.54
C ASN A 610 30.29 5.53 -3.15
N VAL A 611 29.59 5.39 -2.03
CA VAL A 611 28.87 4.15 -1.70
C VAL A 611 27.40 4.45 -1.46
N ALA A 612 26.53 3.52 -1.84
CA ALA A 612 25.14 3.62 -1.49
C ALA A 612 24.98 3.34 0.02
N GLU A 613 24.03 3.98 0.70
CA GLU A 613 23.98 3.98 2.17
C GLU A 613 22.74 3.30 2.73
N TRP A 614 22.94 2.35 3.64
CA TRP A 614 21.85 1.78 4.44
C TRP A 614 21.14 2.86 5.26
N VAL A 615 19.80 2.82 5.26
CA VAL A 615 18.95 3.59 6.18
C VAL A 615 18.09 2.66 7.04
N ALA A 616 17.42 3.18 8.06
CA ALA A 616 16.68 2.38 9.03
C ALA A 616 15.47 1.64 8.43
N ASP A 617 14.83 2.25 7.44
CA ASP A 617 13.53 1.89 6.90
C ASP A 617 13.54 0.54 6.18
N TRP A 618 12.45 -0.20 6.35
CA TRP A 618 12.13 -1.29 5.43
C TRP A 618 11.78 -0.71 4.06
N TYR A 619 12.22 -1.36 3.00
CA TYR A 619 11.84 -0.97 1.65
C TYR A 619 10.41 -1.40 1.38
N GLY A 620 9.60 -0.42 0.99
CA GLY A 620 8.30 -0.64 0.37
C GLY A 620 8.26 0.15 -0.93
N GLU A 621 8.14 -0.54 -2.06
CA GLU A 621 8.05 0.06 -3.39
C GLU A 621 6.94 1.11 -3.46
N SER A 622 5.77 0.83 -2.87
CA SER A 622 4.64 1.75 -2.81
C SER A 622 4.59 2.61 -1.55
N TYR A 623 5.64 2.66 -0.72
CA TYR A 623 5.58 3.36 0.56
C TYR A 623 5.23 4.84 0.40
N TYR A 624 5.82 5.54 -0.58
CA TYR A 624 5.56 6.97 -0.83
C TYR A 624 4.11 7.26 -1.24
N GLN A 625 3.36 6.24 -1.64
CA GLN A 625 1.94 6.33 -2.00
C GLN A 625 1.02 6.12 -0.78
N GLN A 626 1.56 5.74 0.38
CA GLN A 626 0.80 5.52 1.62
C GLN A 626 0.63 6.83 2.40
N VAL A 627 -0.52 7.02 3.06
CA VAL A 627 -0.78 8.19 3.94
C VAL A 627 0.32 8.38 5.00
N GLY A 628 0.91 7.29 5.49
CA GLY A 628 1.99 7.32 6.48
C GLY A 628 3.29 7.94 5.98
N ALA A 629 3.51 8.03 4.67
CA ALA A 629 4.71 8.63 4.11
C ALA A 629 4.75 10.16 4.31
N ALA A 630 3.59 10.83 4.26
CA ALA A 630 3.47 12.28 4.50
C ALA A 630 3.34 12.66 5.99
N SER A 631 3.88 11.84 6.89
CA SER A 631 3.82 12.07 8.34
C SER A 631 5.00 12.90 8.86
N ILE A 632 4.97 13.25 10.14
CA ILE A 632 6.12 13.84 10.83
C ILE A 632 7.09 12.71 11.17
N ASN A 633 8.35 12.83 10.75
CA ASN A 633 9.40 11.82 10.93
C ASN A 633 8.96 10.41 10.50
N PRO A 634 8.60 10.19 9.22
CA PRO A 634 8.19 8.87 8.76
C PRO A 634 9.32 7.85 8.96
N LEU A 635 8.93 6.63 9.34
CA LEU A 635 9.84 5.53 9.70
C LEU A 635 9.82 4.37 8.69
N GLY A 636 9.21 4.58 7.53
CA GLY A 636 9.00 3.53 6.55
C GLY A 636 7.86 2.57 6.94
N PRO A 637 7.66 1.50 6.17
CA PRO A 637 6.86 0.35 6.57
C PRO A 637 7.37 -0.29 7.86
N THR A 638 6.46 -0.84 8.66
CA THR A 638 6.79 -1.49 9.94
C THR A 638 7.54 -2.82 9.79
N ASN A 639 7.48 -3.44 8.60
CA ASN A 639 8.20 -4.66 8.25
C ASN A 639 8.49 -4.70 6.74
N GLY A 640 9.41 -5.58 6.34
CA GLY A 640 9.76 -5.81 4.94
C GLY A 640 10.77 -6.95 4.84
N SER A 641 11.05 -7.39 3.62
CA SER A 641 12.10 -8.35 3.32
C SER A 641 13.43 -7.67 2.98
N HIS A 642 13.39 -6.41 2.55
CA HIS A 642 14.53 -5.64 2.08
C HIS A 642 14.61 -4.30 2.82
N LYS A 643 15.81 -3.78 3.02
CA LYS A 643 16.06 -2.46 3.61
C LYS A 643 16.38 -1.45 2.53
N VAL A 644 15.99 -0.20 2.77
CA VAL A 644 16.25 0.89 1.83
C VAL A 644 17.75 1.24 1.83
N ILE A 645 18.24 1.56 0.64
CA ILE A 645 19.58 2.10 0.40
C ILE A 645 19.44 3.37 -0.45
N ARG A 646 20.26 4.38 -0.16
CA ARG A 646 20.18 5.72 -0.78
C ARG A 646 21.51 6.18 -1.38
N GLY A 647 21.45 7.20 -2.23
CA GLY A 647 22.64 7.95 -2.69
C GLY A 647 23.39 7.40 -3.90
N GLY A 648 23.22 6.13 -4.26
CA GLY A 648 23.97 5.52 -5.37
C GLY A 648 25.46 5.34 -5.04
N SER A 649 26.17 4.58 -5.87
CA SER A 649 27.58 4.25 -5.65
C SER A 649 28.47 4.59 -6.85
N PHE A 650 29.78 4.39 -6.69
CA PHE A 650 30.77 4.43 -7.78
C PHE A 650 30.46 3.45 -8.93
N ALA A 651 29.58 2.47 -8.69
CA ALA A 651 29.18 1.46 -9.66
C ALA A 651 27.86 1.81 -10.37
N ASN A 652 27.16 2.87 -9.96
CA ASN A 652 25.90 3.28 -10.56
C ASN A 652 26.05 4.52 -11.44
N LEU A 653 25.12 4.67 -12.40
CA LEU A 653 24.95 5.88 -13.19
C LEU A 653 24.63 7.09 -12.30
N PRO A 654 24.99 8.32 -12.71
CA PRO A 654 24.56 9.53 -12.01
C PRO A 654 23.04 9.62 -11.81
N PHE A 655 22.26 8.96 -12.67
CA PHE A 655 20.81 8.81 -12.53
C PHE A 655 20.39 8.24 -11.17
N PHE A 656 21.14 7.28 -10.62
CA PHE A 656 20.89 6.64 -9.32
C PHE A 656 21.48 7.43 -8.14
N ALA A 657 22.29 8.46 -8.42
CA ALA A 657 22.90 9.31 -7.41
C ALA A 657 22.08 10.59 -7.11
N ARG A 658 20.87 10.69 -7.68
CA ARG A 658 19.93 11.77 -7.34
C ARG A 658 19.41 11.57 -5.92
N SER A 659 19.20 12.67 -5.20
CA SER A 659 18.74 12.67 -3.81
C SER A 659 17.44 11.90 -3.60
N VAL A 660 16.59 11.82 -4.63
CA VAL A 660 15.29 11.14 -4.59
C VAL A 660 15.37 9.63 -4.86
N HIS A 661 16.44 9.12 -5.47
CA HIS A 661 16.44 7.74 -5.98
C HIS A 661 16.58 6.71 -4.87
N ARG A 662 15.62 5.78 -4.81
CA ARG A 662 15.57 4.69 -3.82
C ARG A 662 16.14 3.41 -4.43
N MET A 663 16.82 2.62 -3.62
CA MET A 663 17.23 1.26 -3.95
C MET A 663 17.00 0.39 -2.73
N ASP A 664 17.08 -0.93 -2.92
CA ASP A 664 16.86 -1.87 -1.84
C ASP A 664 17.71 -3.13 -1.97
N ARG A 665 17.99 -3.74 -0.82
CA ARG A 665 18.65 -5.05 -0.71
C ARG A 665 18.15 -5.79 0.51
N SER A 666 18.31 -7.11 0.50
CA SER A 666 18.11 -7.93 1.70
C SER A 666 19.04 -7.45 2.82
N PRO A 667 18.56 -7.35 4.09
CA PRO A 667 19.37 -6.87 5.21
C PRO A 667 20.57 -7.77 5.54
N ASP A 668 20.55 -9.03 5.09
CA ASP A 668 21.64 -10.01 5.28
C ASP A 668 22.74 -9.88 4.21
N GLU A 669 22.48 -9.15 3.13
CA GLU A 669 23.46 -8.95 2.07
C GLU A 669 24.46 -7.86 2.46
N GLY A 670 25.73 -8.11 2.13
CA GLY A 670 26.79 -7.11 2.16
C GLY A 670 27.36 -7.00 0.75
N ALA A 671 27.29 -5.81 0.16
CA ALA A 671 27.80 -5.57 -1.20
C ALA A 671 29.04 -4.67 -1.19
N TYR A 672 29.84 -4.80 -2.24
CA TYR A 672 31.09 -4.08 -2.44
C TYR A 672 30.92 -2.57 -2.64
N ASP A 673 29.68 -2.10 -2.79
CA ASP A 673 29.31 -0.73 -3.11
C ASP A 673 28.25 -0.14 -2.16
N ILE A 674 27.99 -0.81 -1.02
CA ILE A 674 27.06 -0.36 0.02
C ILE A 674 27.80 -0.14 1.35
N GLY A 675 27.65 1.06 1.91
CA GLY A 675 28.09 1.46 3.25
C GLY A 675 26.94 2.07 4.05
N PHE A 676 27.25 2.99 4.96
CA PHE A 676 26.25 3.68 5.79
C PHE A 676 26.85 4.88 6.54
N ARG A 677 25.97 5.68 7.15
CA ARG A 677 26.29 6.74 8.12
C ARG A 677 25.29 6.73 9.28
N CYS A 678 25.61 7.40 10.39
CA CYS A 678 24.72 7.45 11.55
C CYS A 678 24.10 8.83 11.77
N VAL A 679 23.01 8.86 12.54
CA VAL A 679 22.37 10.07 13.07
C VAL A 679 22.11 9.97 14.58
N THR A 680 21.84 11.09 15.23
CA THR A 680 21.37 11.14 16.62
C THR A 680 20.37 12.27 16.83
N ASP A 681 19.41 12.04 17.72
CA ASP A 681 18.35 13.00 18.00
C ASP A 681 18.87 14.20 18.82
N VAL A 682 18.26 15.37 18.65
CA VAL A 682 18.50 16.52 19.54
C VAL A 682 17.95 16.17 20.92
N LYS A 683 18.81 16.15 21.94
CA LYS A 683 18.36 15.95 23.33
C LYS A 683 17.45 17.10 23.76
N SER A 684 16.23 16.77 24.19
CA SER A 684 15.27 17.72 24.75
C SER A 684 15.63 18.18 26.16
#